data_AF-A0A382CP30-F1
#
_entry.id   AF-A0A382CP30-F1
#
_cell.length_a   1.000
_cell.length_b   1.000
_cell.length_c   1.000
_cell.angle_alpha   90.00
_cell.angle_beta   90.00
_cell.angle_gamma   90.00
#
_symmetry.space_group_name_H-M   'P 1'
#
loop_
_entity.id
_entity.type
_entity.pdbx_description
1 polymer ?
#
loop_
_entity_poly.entity_id
_entity_poly.type
_entity_poly.pdbx_seq_one_letter_code
_entity_poly.pdbx_strand_id
1 'polypeptide(L)'
;WFSETPVEEAAVIGNSGGRRRWDFSGRATSRIQSSKSESNDEADDLSDAVFEASYEELYSVRGAVGNDFVNLVMASPSLEVGVDLPNLTESILHKAVRNIASYRQKVGRVGREQMSEALNVTLATDSPLDLHFYRQPRKLVDRGRLEPVPLKERNEAVARSTAYLAIWDWVCDKCVIPEDLMSFSGEVAVRVLQETVMRMDDEQRQIRNHVAAVLNDDRYDSNTLWVEEARLQVMDEIRLLLRPVSGYVFEPEMEGPNNCIAAMRHILGTGQTGARARPTGDTSNVVRELDEAANNVARRRRDCGWMSDSHLDILELVDGIIDNKSPDLDDVELASDSLSELAKEDSLDPEYRRSTKRLARAMDDLQEPLEELSDSGVELASFRLIEQYQRLISGENSWKKYYLSDIIRTLDVFRNLRRNDWFVSPETLFIHPHSDTVKLVSYPSEGPRSIREDQSTVPIDEALHSYLPGMWTMRLPQSTFKVAARATEPVGDGTVLRANLEEMERMGMRVRTIEGSLPAPPGRPEGATIRVVTPQEITLLGRPNPRYTMAERHGSRILDGDEGDSRGTENRSIRIPRSFTDRWLHVELDEGKAVGPYMGLGEGETLVMTSEDGREESPLPLEELMHPFQNTAFETVEWHD
;
A
#
# COMPACT_ATOMS: atom_id res chain seq x y z
N TRP A 1 -41.21 0.35 17.66
CA TRP A 1 -42.26 -0.24 16.80
C TRP A 1 -41.60 -0.50 15.46
N PHE A 2 -41.59 -1.75 14.99
CA PHE A 2 -41.13 -2.05 13.63
C PHE A 2 -42.26 -1.71 12.64
N SER A 3 -41.94 -1.35 11.40
CA SER A 3 -42.92 -1.14 10.35
C SER A 3 -43.67 -2.45 10.05
N GLU A 4 -45.00 -2.38 9.91
CA GLU A 4 -45.82 -3.49 9.41
C GLU A 4 -45.61 -3.66 7.89
N THR A 5 -44.39 -4.03 7.50
CA THR A 5 -44.13 -4.59 6.16
C THR A 5 -44.84 -5.95 6.11
N PRO A 6 -45.69 -6.25 5.11
CA PRO A 6 -46.55 -7.44 5.15
C PRO A 6 -45.73 -8.72 4.88
N VAL A 7 -45.10 -9.26 5.93
CA VAL A 7 -44.14 -10.39 5.92
C VAL A 7 -44.71 -11.65 5.23
N GLU A 8 -46.02 -11.80 5.18
CA GLU A 8 -46.73 -12.93 4.56
C GLU A 8 -46.97 -12.78 3.04
N GLU A 9 -46.77 -11.59 2.46
CA GLU A 9 -46.94 -11.38 1.03
C GLU A 9 -45.74 -11.90 0.21
N ALA A 10 -46.05 -12.68 -0.83
CA ALA A 10 -45.07 -13.29 -1.71
C ALA A 10 -44.89 -12.47 -3.01
N ALA A 11 -43.69 -11.96 -3.26
CA ALA A 11 -43.35 -11.21 -4.46
C ALA A 11 -42.80 -12.13 -5.57
N VAL A 12 -43.04 -11.80 -6.85
CA VAL A 12 -42.57 -12.58 -8.01
C VAL A 12 -41.18 -12.12 -8.45
N ILE A 13 -40.16 -12.94 -8.22
CA ILE A 13 -38.77 -12.61 -8.61
C ILE A 13 -38.40 -13.28 -9.94
N GLY A 14 -38.56 -12.54 -11.04
CA GLY A 14 -38.12 -12.91 -12.38
C GLY A 14 -39.00 -13.94 -13.12
N ASN A 15 -38.80 -14.05 -14.45
CA ASN A 15 -39.70 -14.82 -15.32
C ASN A 15 -39.00 -15.59 -16.47
N SER A 16 -37.68 -15.79 -16.39
CA SER A 16 -36.91 -16.51 -17.42
C SER A 16 -37.11 -18.02 -17.33
N GLY A 17 -37.62 -18.65 -18.41
CA GLY A 17 -37.79 -20.11 -18.52
C GLY A 17 -39.14 -20.67 -18.09
N GLY A 18 -40.18 -19.83 -17.94
CA GLY A 18 -41.57 -20.29 -17.73
C GLY A 18 -41.91 -20.82 -16.32
N ARG A 19 -40.93 -20.92 -15.42
CA ARG A 19 -41.14 -21.15 -13.98
C ARG A 19 -41.15 -19.81 -13.25
N ARG A 20 -42.33 -19.36 -12.81
CA ARG A 20 -42.44 -18.25 -11.84
C ARG A 20 -41.79 -18.66 -10.53
N ARG A 21 -41.03 -17.75 -9.92
CA ARG A 21 -40.44 -17.91 -8.59
C ARG A 21 -41.04 -16.85 -7.68
N TRP A 22 -41.21 -17.23 -6.42
CA TRP A 22 -41.82 -16.40 -5.38
C TRP A 22 -40.85 -16.35 -4.20
N ASP A 23 -40.77 -15.21 -3.54
CA ASP A 23 -40.02 -15.04 -2.29
C ASP A 23 -40.85 -14.20 -1.29
N PHE A 24 -40.50 -14.26 -0.01
CA PHE A 24 -41.19 -13.54 1.06
C PHE A 24 -40.69 -12.09 1.14
N SER A 25 -41.61 -11.14 1.30
CA SER A 25 -41.33 -9.70 1.41
C SER A 25 -40.41 -9.31 2.59
N GLY A 26 -40.38 -10.11 3.66
CA GLY A 26 -39.75 -9.77 4.93
C GLY A 26 -38.28 -10.20 5.09
N ARG A 27 -37.50 -10.24 4.02
CA ARG A 27 -36.08 -10.66 4.07
C ARG A 27 -35.13 -9.45 4.01
N ALA A 28 -34.27 -9.31 5.02
CA ALA A 28 -33.17 -8.35 4.98
C ALA A 28 -32.20 -8.66 3.82
N THR A 29 -32.12 -7.74 2.86
CA THR A 29 -31.16 -7.74 1.76
C THR A 29 -29.94 -6.90 2.17
N SER A 30 -28.72 -7.41 1.90
CA SER A 30 -27.48 -6.70 2.24
C SER A 30 -26.53 -6.58 1.06
N ARG A 31 -25.98 -5.37 0.87
CA ARG A 31 -24.91 -5.08 -0.11
C ARG A 31 -23.67 -4.59 0.62
N ILE A 32 -22.50 -5.04 0.15
CA ILE A 32 -21.19 -4.54 0.59
C ILE A 32 -20.63 -3.69 -0.54
N GLN A 33 -20.26 -2.45 -0.24
CA GLN A 33 -19.75 -1.51 -1.24
C GLN A 33 -18.46 -0.82 -0.77
N SER A 34 -17.54 -0.61 -1.71
CA SER A 34 -16.28 0.10 -1.53
C SER A 34 -16.20 1.22 -2.54
N SER A 35 -15.66 2.39 -2.19
CA SER A 35 -15.44 3.48 -3.15
C SER A 35 -14.34 3.18 -4.19
N LYS A 36 -13.75 1.98 -4.15
CA LYS A 36 -12.76 1.48 -5.12
C LYS A 36 -13.27 0.31 -6.00
N SER A 37 -14.52 -0.14 -5.85
CA SER A 37 -15.08 -1.13 -6.78
C SER A 37 -15.56 -0.45 -8.06
N GLU A 38 -15.29 -1.09 -9.21
CA GLU A 38 -15.56 -0.55 -10.55
C GLU A 38 -17.04 -0.24 -10.82
N SER A 39 -17.24 0.50 -11.91
CA SER A 39 -18.43 1.23 -12.34
C SER A 39 -19.77 0.49 -12.22
N ASN A 40 -20.79 1.29 -11.88
CA ASN A 40 -22.19 1.02 -12.21
C ASN A 40 -22.60 2.04 -13.28
N ASP A 41 -22.18 1.84 -14.53
CA ASP A 41 -22.27 2.82 -15.64
C ASP A 41 -23.70 3.20 -16.06
N GLU A 42 -24.73 2.61 -15.42
CA GLU A 42 -26.16 2.84 -15.69
C GLU A 42 -26.88 3.65 -14.60
N ALA A 43 -26.18 4.11 -13.55
CA ALA A 43 -26.78 4.88 -12.46
C ALA A 43 -26.64 6.40 -12.64
N ASP A 44 -27.76 7.13 -12.67
CA ASP A 44 -27.79 8.60 -12.78
C ASP A 44 -27.31 9.31 -11.48
N ASP A 45 -27.41 8.65 -10.32
CA ASP A 45 -26.87 9.12 -9.02
C ASP A 45 -26.12 7.99 -8.28
N LEU A 46 -25.09 8.37 -7.54
CA LEU A 46 -24.32 7.50 -6.64
C LEU A 46 -25.16 6.95 -5.48
N SER A 47 -26.25 7.63 -5.08
CA SER A 47 -27.20 7.13 -4.08
C SER A 47 -27.87 5.83 -4.53
N ASP A 48 -28.27 5.78 -5.80
CA ASP A 48 -29.10 4.70 -6.33
C ASP A 48 -28.25 3.46 -6.57
N ALA A 49 -26.98 3.67 -6.98
CA ALA A 49 -25.96 2.63 -7.03
C ALA A 49 -25.61 2.02 -5.66
N VAL A 50 -25.95 2.66 -4.53
CA VAL A 50 -25.72 2.14 -3.17
C VAL A 50 -26.87 1.24 -2.71
N PHE A 51 -28.11 1.67 -2.94
CA PHE A 51 -29.31 1.00 -2.42
C PHE A 51 -30.03 0.08 -3.41
N GLU A 52 -29.71 0.10 -4.70
CA GLU A 52 -30.13 -0.97 -5.63
C GLU A 52 -29.04 -2.03 -5.79
N ALA A 53 -29.44 -3.28 -6.05
CA ALA A 53 -28.53 -4.34 -6.51
C ALA A 53 -29.24 -5.38 -7.37
N SER A 54 -28.46 -6.12 -8.16
CA SER A 54 -29.01 -7.15 -9.05
C SER A 54 -29.55 -8.36 -8.27
N TYR A 55 -30.60 -9.00 -8.77
CA TYR A 55 -31.16 -10.21 -8.15
C TYR A 55 -30.14 -11.37 -8.05
N GLU A 56 -29.17 -11.46 -8.96
CA GLU A 56 -28.10 -12.48 -8.88
C GLU A 56 -27.13 -12.21 -7.71
N GLU A 57 -26.98 -10.96 -7.26
CA GLU A 57 -26.18 -10.60 -6.08
C GLU A 57 -26.98 -10.81 -4.80
N LEU A 58 -28.17 -10.21 -4.67
CA LEU A 58 -28.97 -10.24 -3.44
C LEU A 58 -29.47 -11.64 -3.06
N TYR A 59 -29.93 -12.39 -4.07
CA TYR A 59 -30.51 -13.72 -3.86
C TYR A 59 -29.53 -14.84 -4.21
N SER A 60 -28.33 -14.53 -4.71
CA SER A 60 -27.35 -15.51 -5.21
C SER A 60 -27.88 -16.44 -6.32
N VAL A 61 -28.97 -16.04 -6.99
CA VAL A 61 -29.67 -16.83 -8.01
C VAL A 61 -29.05 -16.61 -9.38
N ARG A 62 -28.31 -17.62 -9.86
CA ARG A 62 -27.67 -17.60 -11.17
C ARG A 62 -28.69 -17.41 -12.31
N GLY A 63 -28.52 -16.36 -13.11
CA GLY A 63 -29.39 -16.05 -14.25
C GLY A 63 -30.74 -15.43 -13.86
N ALA A 64 -30.86 -14.84 -12.67
CA ALA A 64 -31.94 -13.90 -12.36
C ALA A 64 -31.73 -12.59 -13.13
N VAL A 65 -32.82 -11.87 -13.44
CA VAL A 65 -32.79 -10.65 -14.27
C VAL A 65 -33.68 -9.59 -13.64
N GLY A 66 -33.11 -8.41 -13.38
CA GLY A 66 -33.72 -7.29 -12.65
C GLY A 66 -32.96 -6.95 -11.35
N ASN A 67 -33.37 -5.84 -10.73
CA ASN A 67 -32.79 -5.28 -9.51
C ASN A 67 -33.83 -5.22 -8.38
N ASP A 68 -33.37 -5.08 -7.14
CA ASP A 68 -34.19 -4.84 -5.95
C ASP A 68 -33.54 -3.82 -5.00
N PHE A 69 -34.31 -3.32 -4.04
CA PHE A 69 -33.85 -2.40 -3.00
C PHE A 69 -33.10 -3.13 -1.86
N VAL A 70 -32.14 -2.43 -1.26
CA VAL A 70 -31.25 -2.94 -0.21
C VAL A 70 -31.55 -2.26 1.12
N ASN A 71 -32.00 -3.03 2.12
CA ASN A 71 -32.31 -2.46 3.44
C ASN A 71 -31.08 -2.29 4.35
N LEU A 72 -29.96 -2.97 4.07
CA LEU A 72 -28.74 -2.89 4.87
C LEU A 72 -27.48 -2.73 4.01
N VAL A 73 -26.74 -1.65 4.23
CA VAL A 73 -25.46 -1.40 3.55
C VAL A 73 -24.31 -1.52 4.53
N MET A 74 -23.35 -2.40 4.23
CA MET A 74 -22.09 -2.52 4.97
C MET A 74 -20.97 -1.83 4.21
N ALA A 75 -20.38 -0.80 4.82
CA ALA A 75 -19.41 0.06 4.16
C ALA A 75 -18.18 0.36 5.04
N SER A 76 -17.07 0.63 4.36
CA SER A 76 -15.87 1.19 4.97
C SER A 76 -15.99 2.73 5.12
N PRO A 77 -14.95 3.45 5.59
CA PRO A 77 -14.87 4.92 5.48
C PRO A 77 -15.08 5.49 4.06
N SER A 78 -15.18 4.65 3.03
CA SER A 78 -15.63 4.99 1.68
C SER A 78 -16.93 5.80 1.61
N LEU A 79 -17.90 5.60 2.53
CA LEU A 79 -19.14 6.39 2.59
C LEU A 79 -19.07 7.60 3.55
N GLU A 80 -17.88 7.91 4.09
CA GLU A 80 -17.69 9.05 5.01
C GLU A 80 -17.82 10.40 4.29
N VAL A 81 -17.46 10.47 3.01
CA VAL A 81 -17.37 11.70 2.19
C VAL A 81 -18.14 11.51 0.87
N GLY A 82 -18.78 12.57 0.36
CA GLY A 82 -19.24 12.63 -1.04
C GLY A 82 -20.64 12.09 -1.36
N VAL A 83 -21.10 11.01 -0.73
CA VAL A 83 -22.38 10.36 -1.10
C VAL A 83 -23.55 10.93 -0.27
N ASP A 84 -24.66 11.33 -0.89
CA ASP A 84 -25.92 11.56 -0.17
C ASP A 84 -26.72 10.26 -0.08
N LEU A 85 -27.32 9.99 1.08
CA LEU A 85 -28.02 8.74 1.36
C LEU A 85 -29.43 9.07 1.85
N PRO A 86 -30.43 9.09 0.95
CA PRO A 86 -31.83 9.31 1.35
C PRO A 86 -32.33 8.13 2.22
N ASN A 87 -33.35 8.38 3.03
CA ASN A 87 -34.01 7.42 3.93
C ASN A 87 -33.11 6.67 4.94
N LEU A 88 -31.89 7.14 5.24
CA LEU A 88 -31.02 6.48 6.24
C LEU A 88 -31.44 6.83 7.68
N THR A 89 -32.17 5.91 8.32
CA THR A 89 -32.75 6.03 9.68
C THR A 89 -31.85 5.52 10.81
N GLU A 90 -31.00 4.52 10.56
CA GLU A 90 -30.09 3.95 11.57
C GLU A 90 -28.64 3.83 11.07
N SER A 91 -27.67 3.93 12.00
CA SER A 91 -26.31 3.42 11.78
C SER A 91 -25.78 2.62 12.96
N ILE A 92 -24.94 1.63 12.64
CA ILE A 92 -24.14 0.86 13.58
C ILE A 92 -22.66 1.11 13.25
N LEU A 93 -21.92 1.59 14.24
CA LEU A 93 -20.56 2.10 14.11
C LEU A 93 -19.60 1.25 14.95
N HIS A 94 -18.71 0.50 14.30
CA HIS A 94 -17.68 -0.32 14.95
C HIS A 94 -16.29 0.28 14.71
N LYS A 95 -15.48 0.43 15.77
CA LYS A 95 -14.14 1.08 15.73
C LYS A 95 -14.12 2.44 15.01
N ALA A 96 -15.23 3.17 15.05
CA ALA A 96 -15.45 4.34 14.20
C ALA A 96 -14.67 5.59 14.64
N VAL A 97 -14.16 5.61 15.88
CA VAL A 97 -13.57 6.77 16.56
C VAL A 97 -12.10 6.97 16.18
N ARG A 98 -11.82 7.20 14.89
CA ARG A 98 -10.44 7.52 14.42
C ARG A 98 -10.01 8.93 14.83
N ASN A 99 -10.90 9.90 14.67
CA ASN A 99 -10.80 11.27 15.17
C ASN A 99 -12.22 11.86 15.30
N ILE A 100 -12.35 13.02 15.96
CA ILE A 100 -13.66 13.62 16.26
C ILE A 100 -14.42 14.02 14.99
N ALA A 101 -13.73 14.50 13.96
CA ALA A 101 -14.35 14.92 12.69
C ALA A 101 -14.95 13.73 11.92
N SER A 102 -14.16 12.66 11.76
CA SER A 102 -14.54 11.42 11.09
C SER A 102 -15.75 10.75 11.74
N TYR A 103 -15.75 10.69 13.08
CA TYR A 103 -16.89 10.18 13.84
C TYR A 103 -18.17 10.98 13.58
N ARG A 104 -18.09 12.33 13.57
CA ARG A 104 -19.24 13.20 13.27
C ARG A 104 -19.73 13.08 11.84
N GLN A 105 -18.83 12.94 10.87
CA GLN A 105 -19.21 12.76 9.47
C GLN A 105 -20.01 11.47 9.28
N LYS A 106 -19.65 10.38 9.95
CA LYS A 106 -20.40 9.10 9.94
C LYS A 106 -21.76 9.23 10.60
N VAL A 107 -21.80 9.73 11.85
CA VAL A 107 -23.07 9.93 12.60
C VAL A 107 -24.03 10.87 11.87
N GLY A 108 -23.50 11.92 11.23
CA GLY A 108 -24.26 12.91 10.45
C GLY A 108 -24.70 12.44 9.04
N ARG A 109 -24.55 11.15 8.72
CA ARG A 109 -25.23 10.55 7.54
C ARG A 109 -26.67 10.14 7.86
N VAL A 110 -26.96 9.80 9.11
CA VAL A 110 -28.27 9.32 9.56
C VAL A 110 -29.21 10.50 9.86
N GLY A 111 -30.49 10.38 9.53
CA GLY A 111 -31.51 11.35 9.92
C GLY A 111 -31.47 12.67 9.14
N ARG A 112 -31.18 12.62 7.84
CA ARG A 112 -31.18 13.81 6.96
C ARG A 112 -32.57 14.33 6.62
N GLU A 113 -33.58 13.48 6.73
CA GLU A 113 -34.95 13.81 6.34
C GLU A 113 -35.73 14.52 7.45
N GLN A 114 -36.60 15.44 7.04
CA GLN A 114 -37.47 16.14 7.99
C GLN A 114 -38.44 15.15 8.65
N MET A 115 -38.58 15.25 9.97
CA MET A 115 -39.42 14.36 10.79
C MET A 115 -38.91 12.90 10.90
N SER A 116 -37.70 12.58 10.44
CA SER A 116 -37.06 11.28 10.70
C SER A 116 -36.53 11.20 12.14
N GLU A 117 -36.80 10.08 12.83
CA GLU A 117 -36.02 9.69 14.01
C GLU A 117 -34.72 9.02 13.55
N ALA A 118 -33.63 9.23 14.28
CA ALA A 118 -32.28 8.82 13.86
C ALA A 118 -31.55 8.10 14.99
N LEU A 119 -31.23 6.81 14.79
CA LEU A 119 -30.48 6.01 15.77
C LEU A 119 -29.03 5.84 15.33
N ASN A 120 -28.09 6.13 16.22
CA ASN A 120 -26.66 5.92 16.00
C ASN A 120 -26.10 5.08 17.15
N VAL A 121 -25.75 3.82 16.86
CA VAL A 121 -25.19 2.88 17.83
C VAL A 121 -23.68 2.80 17.63
N THR A 122 -22.88 3.10 18.65
CA THR A 122 -21.42 2.93 18.59
C THR A 122 -20.97 1.75 19.46
N LEU A 123 -20.42 0.73 18.81
CA LEU A 123 -19.83 -0.43 19.44
C LEU A 123 -18.38 -0.11 19.81
N ALA A 124 -18.16 0.24 21.08
CA ALA A 124 -16.84 0.52 21.64
C ALA A 124 -16.06 -0.77 21.87
N THR A 125 -14.78 -0.77 21.53
CA THR A 125 -13.85 -1.89 21.77
C THR A 125 -12.97 -1.66 23.00
N ASP A 126 -12.13 -2.64 23.33
CA ASP A 126 -11.10 -2.56 24.39
C ASP A 126 -9.95 -1.58 24.07
N SER A 127 -9.94 -1.01 22.86
CA SER A 127 -9.02 0.04 22.44
C SER A 127 -8.98 1.20 23.46
N PRO A 128 -7.79 1.67 23.89
CA PRO A 128 -7.65 2.84 24.77
C PRO A 128 -8.35 4.09 24.23
N LEU A 129 -8.47 4.23 22.90
CA LEU A 129 -9.14 5.33 22.23
C LEU A 129 -10.67 5.24 22.38
N ASP A 130 -11.24 4.07 22.10
CA ASP A 130 -12.68 3.81 22.28
C ASP A 130 -13.07 3.94 23.75
N LEU A 131 -12.29 3.37 24.67
CA LEU A 131 -12.52 3.48 26.11
C LEU A 131 -12.40 4.92 26.64
N HIS A 132 -11.51 5.74 26.08
CA HIS A 132 -11.41 7.16 26.42
C HIS A 132 -12.69 7.91 26.08
N PHE A 133 -13.23 7.69 24.88
CA PHE A 133 -14.44 8.36 24.42
C PHE A 133 -15.73 7.73 24.98
N TYR A 134 -15.75 6.43 25.29
CA TYR A 134 -16.83 5.78 26.04
C TYR A 134 -16.99 6.40 27.43
N ARG A 135 -15.88 6.67 28.12
CA ARG A 135 -15.88 7.38 29.42
C ARG A 135 -16.22 8.86 29.31
N GLN A 136 -16.07 9.46 28.12
CA GLN A 136 -16.24 10.91 27.89
C GLN A 136 -16.98 11.22 26.57
N PRO A 137 -18.20 10.71 26.36
CA PRO A 137 -18.88 10.72 25.06
C PRO A 137 -19.23 12.14 24.59
N ARG A 138 -19.37 13.08 25.54
CA ARG A 138 -19.55 14.51 25.27
C ARG A 138 -18.48 15.07 24.33
N LYS A 139 -17.22 14.61 24.42
CA LYS A 139 -16.14 15.06 23.52
C LYS A 139 -16.41 14.73 22.04
N LEU A 140 -17.10 13.63 21.75
CA LEU A 140 -17.44 13.25 20.38
C LEU A 140 -18.53 14.15 19.80
N VAL A 141 -19.48 14.61 20.62
CA VAL A 141 -20.68 15.34 20.16
C VAL A 141 -20.56 16.87 20.28
N ASP A 142 -19.72 17.38 21.20
CA ASP A 142 -19.63 18.80 21.52
C ASP A 142 -19.11 19.69 20.38
N ARG A 143 -19.93 20.64 19.93
CA ARG A 143 -19.75 21.40 18.68
C ARG A 143 -18.42 22.19 18.61
N GLY A 144 -17.82 22.58 19.74
CA GLY A 144 -16.66 23.46 19.78
C GLY A 144 -15.27 22.83 19.56
N ARG A 145 -15.17 21.51 19.35
CA ARG A 145 -13.89 20.77 19.45
C ARG A 145 -13.53 19.97 18.18
N LEU A 146 -13.48 20.63 17.03
CA LEU A 146 -12.78 20.10 15.86
C LEU A 146 -11.29 20.48 15.97
N GLU A 147 -10.40 19.51 15.69
CA GLU A 147 -8.97 19.79 15.61
C GLU A 147 -8.70 20.58 14.32
N PRO A 148 -7.93 21.68 14.36
CA PRO A 148 -7.55 22.41 13.16
C PRO A 148 -6.67 21.51 12.31
N VAL A 149 -6.98 21.40 11.01
CA VAL A 149 -6.12 20.66 10.07
C VAL A 149 -4.86 21.50 9.83
N PRO A 150 -3.66 21.04 10.23
CA PRO A 150 -2.45 21.83 10.07
C PRO A 150 -1.99 21.79 8.62
N LEU A 151 -2.30 22.83 7.86
CA LEU A 151 -1.77 23.00 6.50
C LEU A 151 -0.29 23.40 6.58
N LYS A 152 0.58 22.61 5.94
CA LYS A 152 2.00 22.95 5.79
C LYS A 152 2.21 23.89 4.60
N GLU A 153 1.53 25.04 4.64
CA GLU A 153 1.53 26.06 3.57
C GLU A 153 2.95 26.48 3.16
N ARG A 154 3.89 26.49 4.11
CA ARG A 154 5.28 26.92 3.90
C ARG A 154 6.25 25.80 3.49
N ASN A 155 5.78 24.63 3.09
CA ASN A 155 6.65 23.49 2.75
C ASN A 155 7.48 23.76 1.48
N GLU A 156 8.79 23.97 1.63
CA GLU A 156 9.68 24.24 0.48
C GLU A 156 9.82 23.07 -0.48
N ALA A 157 9.70 21.82 -0.01
CA ALA A 157 9.77 20.65 -0.89
C ALA A 157 8.58 20.62 -1.87
N VAL A 158 7.40 21.06 -1.41
CA VAL A 158 6.22 21.24 -2.29
C VAL A 158 6.48 22.40 -3.26
N ALA A 159 6.98 23.55 -2.79
CA ALA A 159 7.31 24.67 -3.68
C ALA A 159 8.34 24.30 -4.77
N ARG A 160 9.40 23.56 -4.44
CA ARG A 160 10.42 23.11 -5.39
C ARG A 160 9.89 22.10 -6.41
N SER A 161 9.09 21.12 -5.97
CA SER A 161 8.44 20.16 -6.88
C SER A 161 7.39 20.82 -7.77
N THR A 162 6.56 21.73 -7.23
CA THR A 162 5.60 22.53 -8.01
C THR A 162 6.30 23.43 -9.02
N ALA A 163 7.43 24.05 -8.68
CA ALA A 163 8.20 24.88 -9.60
C ALA A 163 8.84 24.06 -10.74
N TYR A 164 9.40 22.89 -10.42
CA TYR A 164 9.90 21.94 -11.43
C TYR A 164 8.78 21.53 -12.41
N LEU A 165 7.59 21.21 -11.89
CA LEU A 165 6.41 20.93 -12.71
C LEU A 165 5.94 22.14 -13.52
N ALA A 166 5.92 23.35 -12.94
CA ALA A 166 5.54 24.58 -13.64
C ALA A 166 6.48 24.93 -14.80
N ILE A 167 7.75 24.52 -14.74
CA ILE A 167 8.67 24.66 -15.87
C ILE A 167 8.28 23.67 -16.98
N TRP A 168 8.01 22.40 -16.63
CA TRP A 168 7.47 21.44 -17.60
C TRP A 168 6.14 21.88 -18.21
N ASP A 169 5.21 22.45 -17.42
CA ASP A 169 3.94 23.02 -17.90
C ASP A 169 4.18 24.16 -18.90
N TRP A 170 5.11 25.07 -18.60
CA TRP A 170 5.51 26.14 -19.52
C TRP A 170 6.09 25.58 -20.83
N VAL A 171 6.93 24.54 -20.77
CA VAL A 171 7.49 23.91 -21.97
C VAL A 171 6.38 23.22 -22.77
N CYS A 172 5.43 22.54 -22.13
CA CYS A 172 4.28 21.92 -22.79
C CYS A 172 3.32 22.93 -23.45
N ASP A 173 3.17 24.12 -22.88
CA ASP A 173 2.31 25.20 -23.41
C ASP A 173 3.00 26.05 -24.49
N LYS A 174 4.33 26.23 -24.43
CA LYS A 174 5.09 27.11 -25.35
C LYS A 174 5.96 26.39 -26.39
N CYS A 175 6.27 25.12 -26.19
CA CYS A 175 7.13 24.34 -27.07
C CYS A 175 6.38 23.11 -27.61
N VAL A 176 7.00 22.42 -28.57
CA VAL A 176 6.51 21.13 -29.06
C VAL A 176 7.43 20.04 -28.48
N ILE A 177 6.87 19.17 -27.65
CA ILE A 177 7.59 18.05 -27.03
C ILE A 177 7.10 16.73 -27.69
N PRO A 178 8.00 15.77 -28.01
CA PRO A 178 7.60 14.47 -28.51
C PRO A 178 7.08 13.56 -27.38
N GLU A 179 5.98 13.95 -26.72
CA GLU A 179 5.40 13.20 -25.60
C GLU A 179 4.93 11.81 -26.03
N ASP A 180 4.20 11.70 -27.14
CA ASP A 180 4.02 10.42 -27.83
C ASP A 180 5.21 10.14 -28.76
N LEU A 181 6.05 9.19 -28.37
CA LEU A 181 7.19 8.76 -29.15
C LEU A 181 6.79 8.11 -30.48
N MET A 182 5.56 7.66 -30.71
CA MET A 182 5.15 7.14 -32.01
C MET A 182 4.93 8.26 -33.03
N SER A 183 4.14 9.29 -32.69
CA SER A 183 3.71 10.37 -33.60
C SER A 183 4.82 11.21 -34.25
N PHE A 184 6.02 11.24 -33.66
CA PHE A 184 6.91 12.42 -33.78
C PHE A 184 8.12 12.38 -34.73
N SER A 185 8.40 11.29 -35.47
CA SER A 185 9.63 11.09 -36.30
C SER A 185 11.00 11.24 -35.56
N GLY A 186 12.08 10.64 -36.08
CA GLY A 186 13.43 10.73 -35.50
C GLY A 186 14.03 12.14 -35.62
N GLU A 187 14.10 12.64 -36.86
CA GLU A 187 14.60 13.99 -37.17
C GLU A 187 13.72 15.09 -36.56
N VAL A 188 12.41 14.92 -36.59
CA VAL A 188 11.48 15.93 -36.06
C VAL A 188 11.54 15.95 -34.53
N ALA A 189 11.61 14.80 -33.84
CA ALA A 189 11.82 14.75 -32.38
C ALA A 189 13.12 15.46 -31.96
N VAL A 190 14.24 15.22 -32.65
CA VAL A 190 15.50 15.93 -32.38
C VAL A 190 15.35 17.44 -32.59
N ARG A 191 14.74 17.86 -33.71
CA ARG A 191 14.57 19.29 -34.03
C ARG A 191 13.71 20.02 -32.98
N VAL A 192 12.56 19.48 -32.61
CA VAL A 192 11.66 20.18 -31.66
C VAL A 192 12.25 20.25 -30.25
N LEU A 193 13.05 19.26 -29.83
CA LEU A 193 13.80 19.33 -28.58
C LEU A 193 14.95 20.37 -28.65
N GLN A 194 15.64 20.50 -29.78
CA GLN A 194 16.64 21.57 -29.98
C GLN A 194 16.00 22.97 -29.95
N GLU A 195 14.88 23.16 -30.67
CA GLU A 195 14.07 24.39 -30.63
C GLU A 195 13.61 24.70 -29.20
N THR A 196 13.23 23.67 -28.43
CA THR A 196 12.84 23.78 -27.02
C THR A 196 13.99 24.30 -26.14
N VAL A 197 15.19 23.71 -26.23
CA VAL A 197 16.35 24.16 -25.44
C VAL A 197 16.72 25.60 -25.77
N MET A 198 16.77 25.96 -27.06
CA MET A 198 17.05 27.35 -27.48
C MET A 198 16.01 28.31 -26.88
N ARG A 199 14.72 27.97 -26.98
CA ARG A 199 13.63 28.80 -26.44
C ARG A 199 13.68 28.92 -24.92
N MET A 200 14.06 27.86 -24.20
CA MET A 200 14.25 27.91 -22.74
C MET A 200 15.41 28.80 -22.31
N ASP A 201 16.48 28.90 -23.12
CA ASP A 201 17.61 29.79 -22.88
C ASP A 201 17.32 31.25 -23.31
N ASP A 202 16.49 31.49 -24.33
CA ASP A 202 16.06 32.84 -24.73
C ASP A 202 14.98 33.44 -23.81
N GLU A 203 13.99 32.64 -23.40
CA GLU A 203 12.79 33.10 -22.67
C GLU A 203 12.87 32.92 -21.14
N GLN A 204 14.09 32.82 -20.56
CA GLN A 204 14.34 32.64 -19.11
C GLN A 204 13.47 33.53 -18.20
N ARG A 205 13.32 34.82 -18.56
CA ARG A 205 12.48 35.77 -17.80
C ARG A 205 10.99 35.42 -17.84
N GLN A 206 10.49 34.84 -18.93
CA GLN A 206 9.10 34.39 -19.02
C GLN A 206 8.89 33.14 -18.16
N ILE A 207 9.83 32.18 -18.19
CA ILE A 207 9.79 30.97 -17.35
C ILE A 207 9.78 31.36 -15.86
N ARG A 208 10.72 32.20 -15.42
CA ARG A 208 10.79 32.67 -14.02
C ARG A 208 9.52 33.39 -13.57
N ASN A 209 8.94 34.23 -14.44
CA ASN A 209 7.67 34.90 -14.14
C ASN A 209 6.49 33.92 -14.09
N HIS A 210 6.48 32.89 -14.94
CA HIS A 210 5.46 31.84 -14.91
C HIS A 210 5.54 31.01 -13.63
N VAL A 211 6.74 30.55 -13.23
CA VAL A 211 6.95 29.83 -11.97
C VAL A 211 6.52 30.66 -10.77
N ALA A 212 6.91 31.92 -10.69
CA ALA A 212 6.48 32.82 -9.60
C ALA A 212 4.94 32.99 -9.56
N ALA A 213 4.29 33.08 -10.72
CA ALA A 213 2.83 33.18 -10.82
C ALA A 213 2.11 31.86 -10.46
N VAL A 214 2.70 30.69 -10.72
CA VAL A 214 2.14 29.39 -10.33
C VAL A 214 2.33 29.12 -8.83
N LEU A 215 3.48 29.51 -8.25
CA LEU A 215 3.72 29.40 -6.82
C LEU A 215 2.82 30.36 -6.02
N ASN A 216 2.60 31.58 -6.53
CA ASN A 216 1.72 32.61 -5.94
C ASN A 216 1.93 32.79 -4.42
N ASP A 217 3.20 32.87 -4.00
CA ASP A 217 3.62 32.94 -2.60
C ASP A 217 4.62 34.09 -2.43
N ASP A 218 4.36 35.00 -1.49
CA ASP A 218 5.17 36.20 -1.23
C ASP A 218 6.65 35.90 -0.93
N ARG A 219 7.00 34.64 -0.60
CA ARG A 219 8.38 34.19 -0.37
C ARG A 219 9.19 33.99 -1.65
N TYR A 220 8.54 33.81 -2.81
CA TYR A 220 9.18 33.39 -4.05
C TYR A 220 8.84 34.34 -5.22
N ASP A 221 9.81 35.15 -5.63
CA ASP A 221 9.72 36.01 -6.81
C ASP A 221 10.46 35.41 -8.02
N SER A 222 10.47 36.12 -9.15
CA SER A 222 11.18 35.71 -10.37
C SER A 222 12.73 35.77 -10.27
N ASN A 223 13.27 36.27 -9.15
CA ASN A 223 14.70 36.33 -8.86
C ASN A 223 15.16 35.19 -7.93
N THR A 224 14.22 34.41 -7.36
CA THR A 224 14.49 33.24 -6.51
C THR A 224 15.54 32.32 -7.15
N LEU A 225 16.69 32.17 -6.49
CA LEU A 225 17.89 31.54 -7.08
C LEU A 225 17.64 30.10 -7.57
N TRP A 226 17.00 29.27 -6.74
CA TRP A 226 16.75 27.87 -7.06
C TRP A 226 15.72 27.66 -8.19
N VAL A 227 14.98 28.70 -8.63
CA VAL A 227 14.14 28.61 -9.83
C VAL A 227 14.99 28.51 -11.09
N GLU A 228 16.19 29.10 -11.11
CA GLU A 228 17.15 28.89 -12.20
C GLU A 228 17.68 27.46 -12.18
N GLU A 229 18.00 26.94 -10.99
CA GLU A 229 18.45 25.55 -10.78
C GLU A 229 17.40 24.55 -11.28
N ALA A 230 16.11 24.81 -11.03
CA ALA A 230 14.99 24.03 -11.56
C ALA A 230 14.85 24.15 -13.10
N ARG A 231 15.16 25.32 -13.68
CA ARG A 231 15.19 25.49 -15.15
C ARG A 231 16.33 24.70 -15.77
N LEU A 232 17.51 24.76 -15.16
CA LEU A 232 18.68 23.98 -15.57
C LEU A 232 18.40 22.47 -15.44
N GLN A 233 17.68 22.03 -14.40
CA GLN A 233 17.26 20.63 -14.25
C GLN A 233 16.49 20.13 -15.47
N VAL A 234 15.35 20.76 -15.78
CA VAL A 234 14.50 20.38 -16.93
C VAL A 234 15.28 20.46 -18.24
N MET A 235 16.14 21.46 -18.38
CA MET A 235 16.95 21.62 -19.58
C MET A 235 18.04 20.55 -19.72
N ASP A 236 18.62 20.07 -18.63
CA ASP A 236 19.63 19.01 -18.66
C ASP A 236 19.00 17.63 -18.92
N GLU A 237 17.77 17.40 -18.44
CA GLU A 237 16.93 16.25 -18.80
C GLU A 237 16.63 16.23 -20.32
N ILE A 238 16.23 17.38 -20.89
CA ILE A 238 16.01 17.52 -22.34
C ILE A 238 17.33 17.37 -23.11
N ARG A 239 18.44 17.92 -22.61
CA ARG A 239 19.75 17.79 -23.24
C ARG A 239 20.25 16.35 -23.26
N LEU A 240 19.96 15.53 -22.23
CA LEU A 240 20.29 14.10 -22.24
C LEU A 240 19.67 13.38 -23.46
N LEU A 241 18.41 13.65 -23.76
CA LEU A 241 17.72 13.10 -24.94
C LEU A 241 18.39 13.51 -26.27
N LEU A 242 19.06 14.66 -26.28
CA LEU A 242 19.81 15.21 -27.42
C LEU A 242 21.28 14.77 -27.47
N ARG A 243 21.82 14.06 -26.48
CA ARG A 243 23.21 13.59 -26.51
C ARG A 243 23.43 12.51 -27.57
N PRO A 244 24.64 12.39 -28.13
CA PRO A 244 24.93 11.34 -29.09
C PRO A 244 24.81 9.95 -28.46
N VAL A 245 24.42 8.95 -29.24
CA VAL A 245 24.47 7.57 -28.73
C VAL A 245 25.91 7.15 -28.55
N SER A 246 26.23 6.52 -27.41
CA SER A 246 27.56 6.02 -27.10
C SER A 246 27.52 4.55 -26.64
N GLY A 247 28.54 3.77 -27.01
CA GLY A 247 28.70 2.37 -26.61
C GLY A 247 27.75 1.34 -27.22
N TYR A 248 26.96 1.67 -28.25
CA TYR A 248 25.99 0.77 -28.89
C TYR A 248 26.09 0.68 -30.42
N VAL A 249 25.83 -0.51 -30.96
CA VAL A 249 25.56 -0.80 -32.39
C VAL A 249 24.09 -1.23 -32.55
N PHE A 250 23.43 -0.82 -33.63
CA PHE A 250 22.02 -1.12 -33.88
C PHE A 250 21.84 -2.12 -35.03
N GLU A 251 20.92 -3.06 -34.85
CA GLU A 251 20.44 -3.98 -35.90
C GLU A 251 18.92 -3.84 -36.07
N PRO A 252 18.42 -3.34 -37.22
CA PRO A 252 19.17 -2.71 -38.32
C PRO A 252 19.88 -1.42 -37.89
N GLU A 253 20.80 -0.92 -38.70
CA GLU A 253 21.48 0.36 -38.45
C GLU A 253 20.49 1.53 -38.37
N MET A 254 20.86 2.60 -37.66
CA MET A 254 20.02 3.80 -37.53
C MET A 254 20.10 4.65 -38.81
N GLU A 255 18.97 4.84 -39.47
CA GLU A 255 18.81 5.83 -40.54
C GLU A 255 18.41 7.19 -39.91
N GLY A 256 19.33 8.16 -39.89
CA GLY A 256 19.06 9.53 -39.43
C GLY A 256 20.00 10.01 -38.30
N PRO A 257 19.53 10.89 -37.39
CA PRO A 257 20.39 11.51 -36.36
C PRO A 257 20.80 10.51 -35.27
N ASN A 258 22.10 10.46 -34.97
CA ASN A 258 22.68 9.56 -33.97
C ASN A 258 22.57 10.15 -32.54
N ASN A 259 21.35 10.30 -32.04
CA ASN A 259 21.07 10.90 -30.72
C ASN A 259 20.12 10.00 -29.90
N CYS A 260 20.17 10.10 -28.57
CA CYS A 260 19.44 9.20 -27.67
C CYS A 260 17.93 9.12 -27.95
N ILE A 261 17.24 10.25 -28.19
CA ILE A 261 15.81 10.27 -28.55
C ILE A 261 15.52 9.52 -29.86
N ALA A 262 16.39 9.62 -30.85
CA ALA A 262 16.25 8.93 -32.12
C ALA A 262 16.52 7.43 -31.97
N ALA A 263 17.50 7.04 -31.14
CA ALA A 263 17.78 5.65 -30.80
C ALA A 263 16.62 4.99 -30.03
N MET A 264 16.04 5.68 -29.04
CA MET A 264 14.84 5.21 -28.34
C MET A 264 13.69 4.93 -29.33
N ARG A 265 13.44 5.84 -30.27
CA ARG A 265 12.45 5.61 -31.34
C ARG A 265 12.81 4.45 -32.26
N HIS A 266 14.09 4.28 -32.61
CA HIS A 266 14.56 3.18 -33.47
C HIS A 266 14.37 1.82 -32.80
N ILE A 267 14.65 1.73 -31.50
CA ILE A 267 14.39 0.55 -30.67
C ILE A 267 12.88 0.32 -30.52
N LEU A 268 12.06 1.36 -30.43
CA LEU A 268 10.59 1.24 -30.36
C LEU A 268 9.97 0.77 -31.70
N GLY A 269 10.55 1.19 -32.82
CA GLY A 269 10.16 0.81 -34.18
C GLY A 269 8.69 1.13 -34.49
N THR A 270 7.98 0.15 -35.04
CA THR A 270 6.53 0.24 -35.33
C THR A 270 5.64 -0.20 -34.16
N GLY A 271 6.21 -0.43 -32.98
CA GLY A 271 5.51 -1.00 -31.81
C GLY A 271 5.35 -2.54 -31.84
N GLN A 272 5.58 -3.20 -32.99
CA GLN A 272 5.59 -4.67 -33.12
C GLN A 272 6.97 -5.24 -33.45
N THR A 273 7.77 -4.52 -34.24
CA THR A 273 9.16 -4.89 -34.58
C THR A 273 10.08 -3.71 -34.31
N GLY A 274 10.82 -3.79 -33.21
CA GLY A 274 11.81 -2.80 -32.78
C GLY A 274 13.24 -3.21 -33.15
N ALA A 275 14.12 -2.23 -33.38
CA ALA A 275 15.54 -2.50 -33.58
C ALA A 275 16.22 -2.99 -32.29
N ARG A 276 17.26 -3.81 -32.42
CA ARG A 276 18.08 -4.23 -31.28
C ARG A 276 19.33 -3.37 -31.21
N ALA A 277 19.49 -2.63 -30.11
CA ALA A 277 20.79 -2.10 -29.72
C ALA A 277 21.59 -3.23 -29.04
N ARG A 278 22.86 -3.38 -29.38
CA ARG A 278 23.84 -4.25 -28.71
C ARG A 278 25.03 -3.42 -28.24
N PRO A 279 25.54 -3.64 -27.03
CA PRO A 279 26.78 -3.01 -26.56
C PRO A 279 27.95 -3.29 -27.51
N THR A 280 28.81 -2.30 -27.69
CA THR A 280 29.98 -2.39 -28.55
C THR A 280 31.16 -2.99 -27.79
N GLY A 281 31.79 -4.04 -28.34
CA GLY A 281 33.00 -4.62 -27.75
C GLY A 281 32.79 -5.06 -26.30
N ASP A 282 33.56 -4.48 -25.38
CA ASP A 282 33.59 -4.86 -23.95
C ASP A 282 32.89 -3.84 -23.03
N THR A 283 32.23 -2.81 -23.59
CA THR A 283 31.64 -1.70 -22.81
C THR A 283 30.71 -2.15 -21.68
N SER A 284 29.96 -3.25 -21.87
CA SER A 284 29.09 -3.78 -20.81
C SER A 284 29.84 -4.35 -19.61
N ASN A 285 31.08 -4.85 -19.77
CA ASN A 285 31.88 -5.31 -18.65
C ASN A 285 32.47 -4.13 -17.88
N VAL A 286 33.01 -3.12 -18.57
CA VAL A 286 33.51 -1.87 -17.95
C VAL A 286 32.41 -1.20 -17.12
N VAL A 287 31.19 -1.04 -17.67
CA VAL A 287 30.06 -0.44 -16.93
C VAL A 287 29.60 -1.31 -15.75
N ARG A 288 29.68 -2.65 -15.87
CA ARG A 288 29.38 -3.58 -14.76
C ARG A 288 30.42 -3.45 -13.64
N GLU A 289 31.70 -3.36 -13.97
CA GLU A 289 32.79 -3.28 -13.00
C GLU A 289 32.77 -1.94 -12.25
N LEU A 290 32.44 -0.85 -12.95
CA LEU A 290 32.10 0.42 -12.32
C LEU A 290 30.93 0.31 -11.33
N ASP A 291 29.83 -0.35 -11.70
CA ASP A 291 28.70 -0.57 -10.79
C ASP A 291 29.10 -1.46 -9.59
N GLU A 292 29.94 -2.48 -9.76
CA GLU A 292 30.44 -3.33 -8.68
C GLU A 292 31.33 -2.54 -7.70
N ALA A 293 32.20 -1.67 -8.21
CA ALA A 293 33.05 -0.77 -7.42
C ALA A 293 32.21 0.27 -6.66
N ALA A 294 31.28 0.96 -7.32
CA ALA A 294 30.39 1.94 -6.69
C ALA A 294 29.51 1.33 -5.58
N ASN A 295 29.00 0.11 -5.80
CA ASN A 295 28.28 -0.65 -4.76
C ASN A 295 29.19 -1.05 -3.58
N ASN A 296 30.47 -1.32 -3.82
CA ASN A 296 31.45 -1.55 -2.74
C ASN A 296 31.68 -0.26 -1.92
N VAL A 297 31.86 0.90 -2.56
CA VAL A 297 31.96 2.21 -1.90
C VAL A 297 30.73 2.48 -1.02
N ALA A 298 29.53 2.41 -1.59
CA ALA A 298 28.28 2.62 -0.86
C ALA A 298 28.12 1.64 0.33
N ARG A 299 28.60 0.40 0.18
CA ARG A 299 28.67 -0.56 1.29
C ARG A 299 29.65 -0.12 2.38
N ARG A 300 30.85 0.36 2.04
CA ARG A 300 31.86 0.81 3.02
C ARG A 300 31.47 2.11 3.72
N ARG A 301 30.79 3.02 3.04
CA ARG A 301 30.33 4.29 3.63
C ARG A 301 29.42 4.06 4.83
N ARG A 302 28.61 3.00 4.83
CA ARG A 302 27.74 2.63 5.98
C ARG A 302 28.52 2.33 7.26
N ASP A 303 29.75 1.82 7.16
CA ASP A 303 30.62 1.58 8.33
C ASP A 303 31.21 2.90 8.89
N CYS A 304 31.05 4.03 8.18
CA CYS A 304 31.70 5.32 8.47
C CYS A 304 30.74 6.41 8.96
N GLY A 305 29.51 6.05 9.38
CA GLY A 305 28.50 7.01 9.83
C GLY A 305 28.93 7.94 10.97
N TRP A 306 29.94 7.56 11.76
CA TRP A 306 30.54 8.39 12.81
C TRP A 306 31.20 9.69 12.31
N MET A 307 31.49 9.79 11.00
CA MET A 307 32.08 10.98 10.40
C MET A 307 31.13 12.20 10.43
N SER A 308 29.81 12.01 10.56
CA SER A 308 28.81 13.11 10.58
C SER A 308 29.11 14.19 11.61
N ASP A 309 29.68 13.81 12.74
CA ASP A 309 29.83 14.67 13.92
C ASP A 309 31.19 15.39 13.95
N SER A 310 32.12 15.02 13.05
CA SER A 310 33.53 15.42 13.14
C SER A 310 34.22 15.75 11.81
N HIS A 311 33.77 15.13 10.71
CA HIS A 311 34.39 15.20 9.38
C HIS A 311 33.30 15.26 8.30
N LEU A 312 32.31 16.13 8.50
CA LEU A 312 31.14 16.25 7.63
C LEU A 312 31.53 16.50 6.17
N ASP A 313 32.46 17.42 5.91
CA ASP A 313 32.93 17.80 4.57
C ASP A 313 33.44 16.59 3.76
N ILE A 314 34.17 15.65 4.39
CA ILE A 314 34.66 14.42 3.75
C ILE A 314 33.50 13.46 3.49
N LEU A 315 32.53 13.38 4.40
CA LEU A 315 31.34 12.54 4.25
C LEU A 315 30.41 13.06 3.16
N GLU A 316 30.24 14.39 3.03
CA GLU A 316 29.47 15.05 1.98
C GLU A 316 30.10 14.85 0.60
N LEU A 317 31.44 14.92 0.48
CA LEU A 317 32.15 14.58 -0.76
C LEU A 317 31.94 13.11 -1.17
N VAL A 318 32.10 12.18 -0.22
CA VAL A 318 31.86 10.75 -0.44
C VAL A 318 30.40 10.46 -0.83
N ASP A 319 29.44 11.11 -0.19
CA ASP A 319 28.02 10.94 -0.48
C ASP A 319 27.66 11.53 -1.85
N GLY A 320 28.21 12.69 -2.20
CA GLY A 320 28.10 13.27 -3.55
C GLY A 320 28.59 12.32 -4.64
N ILE A 321 29.69 11.60 -4.41
CA ILE A 321 30.23 10.57 -5.32
C ILE A 321 29.32 9.33 -5.39
N ILE A 322 28.70 8.93 -4.27
CA ILE A 322 27.79 7.76 -4.23
C ILE A 322 26.47 8.07 -4.96
N ASP A 323 25.93 9.27 -4.76
CA ASP A 323 24.65 9.67 -5.35
C ASP A 323 24.82 10.09 -6.82
N ASN A 324 25.96 10.68 -7.20
CA ASN A 324 26.33 10.88 -8.60
C ASN A 324 26.86 9.59 -9.23
N LYS A 325 25.98 8.84 -9.92
CA LYS A 325 26.38 7.61 -10.66
C LYS A 325 27.21 7.85 -11.94
N SER A 326 27.86 9.00 -12.07
CA SER A 326 28.88 9.37 -13.06
C SER A 326 29.88 10.31 -12.39
N PRO A 327 30.60 9.86 -11.34
CA PRO A 327 31.49 10.72 -10.57
C PRO A 327 32.70 11.14 -11.42
N ASP A 328 33.26 12.32 -11.11
CA ASP A 328 34.50 12.78 -11.74
C ASP A 328 35.70 12.04 -11.14
N LEU A 329 36.74 11.80 -11.94
CA LEU A 329 37.94 11.10 -11.48
C LEU A 329 38.67 11.95 -10.43
N ASP A 330 38.77 13.26 -10.67
CA ASP A 330 39.39 14.24 -9.76
C ASP A 330 38.70 14.25 -8.37
N ASP A 331 37.36 14.15 -8.33
CA ASP A 331 36.60 14.09 -7.06
C ASP A 331 36.85 12.78 -6.31
N VAL A 332 36.95 11.65 -7.03
CA VAL A 332 37.24 10.32 -6.45
C VAL A 332 38.68 10.22 -5.94
N GLU A 333 39.65 10.81 -6.65
CA GLU A 333 41.03 10.94 -6.18
C GLU A 333 41.09 11.79 -4.90
N LEU A 334 40.47 12.98 -4.91
CA LEU A 334 40.39 13.88 -3.75
C LEU A 334 39.75 13.21 -2.52
N ALA A 335 38.69 12.43 -2.73
CA ALA A 335 38.03 11.67 -1.67
C ALA A 335 38.92 10.54 -1.12
N SER A 336 39.57 9.78 -2.00
CA SER A 336 40.50 8.69 -1.63
C SER A 336 41.67 9.22 -0.79
N ASP A 337 42.27 10.34 -1.20
CA ASP A 337 43.37 10.99 -0.48
C ASP A 337 42.92 11.57 0.86
N SER A 338 41.80 12.27 0.91
CA SER A 338 41.25 12.85 2.15
C SER A 338 40.95 11.77 3.20
N LEU A 339 40.36 10.65 2.77
CA LEU A 339 40.14 9.48 3.62
C LEU A 339 41.46 8.80 4.02
N SER A 340 42.45 8.76 3.13
CA SER A 340 43.76 8.17 3.40
C SER A 340 44.59 8.97 4.40
N GLU A 341 44.50 10.31 4.40
CA GLU A 341 45.09 11.17 5.43
C GLU A 341 44.35 11.05 6.76
N LEU A 342 43.02 11.12 6.77
CA LEU A 342 42.22 10.90 7.98
C LEU A 342 42.56 9.55 8.64
N ALA A 343 42.73 8.50 7.82
CA ALA A 343 43.15 7.18 8.27
C ALA A 343 44.57 7.08 8.87
N LYS A 344 45.39 8.13 8.78
CA LYS A 344 46.74 8.22 9.39
C LYS A 344 46.72 8.92 10.75
N GLU A 345 45.64 9.61 11.14
CA GLU A 345 45.60 10.30 12.42
C GLU A 345 45.71 9.33 13.61
N ASP A 346 46.57 9.65 14.58
CA ASP A 346 46.75 8.86 15.82
C ASP A 346 45.63 9.08 16.85
N SER A 347 44.90 10.19 16.75
CA SER A 347 43.74 10.59 17.56
C SER A 347 42.54 9.64 17.42
N LEU A 348 42.36 9.02 16.24
CA LEU A 348 41.20 8.19 15.94
C LEU A 348 41.20 6.85 16.69
N ASP A 349 40.00 6.38 17.02
CA ASP A 349 39.79 5.03 17.54
C ASP A 349 40.30 3.97 16.52
N PRO A 350 40.95 2.88 16.97
CA PRO A 350 41.34 1.76 16.10
C PRO A 350 40.23 1.18 15.21
N GLU A 351 38.96 1.23 15.63
CA GLU A 351 37.82 0.80 14.82
C GLU A 351 37.49 1.80 13.71
N TYR A 352 37.35 3.09 14.04
CA TYR A 352 37.14 4.17 13.08
C TYR A 352 38.27 4.23 12.05
N ARG A 353 39.53 4.14 12.50
CA ARG A 353 40.70 4.08 11.60
C ARG A 353 40.64 2.88 10.64
N ARG A 354 40.03 1.75 11.02
CA ARG A 354 39.82 0.60 10.13
C ARG A 354 38.66 0.81 9.17
N SER A 355 37.59 1.50 9.57
CA SER A 355 36.48 1.83 8.66
C SER A 355 36.95 2.80 7.58
N THR A 356 37.63 3.90 7.94
CA THR A 356 38.20 4.86 6.99
C THR A 356 39.14 4.18 5.99
N LYS A 357 40.06 3.30 6.44
CA LYS A 357 40.97 2.57 5.54
C LYS A 357 40.26 1.63 4.57
N ARG A 358 39.06 1.14 4.89
CA ARG A 358 38.26 0.32 3.99
C ARG A 358 37.50 1.18 2.98
N LEU A 359 37.05 2.37 3.39
CA LEU A 359 36.37 3.31 2.50
C LEU A 359 37.35 3.97 1.53
N ALA A 360 38.52 4.42 2.00
CA ALA A 360 39.61 4.94 1.16
C ALA A 360 39.97 3.94 0.05
N ARG A 361 40.24 2.68 0.42
CA ARG A 361 40.49 1.62 -0.57
C ARG A 361 39.34 1.36 -1.52
N ALA A 362 38.08 1.51 -1.10
CA ALA A 362 36.96 1.33 -2.02
C ALA A 362 36.84 2.50 -3.02
N MET A 363 37.29 3.71 -2.66
CA MET A 363 37.43 4.84 -3.59
C MET A 363 38.62 4.64 -4.53
N ASP A 364 39.74 4.13 -4.02
CA ASP A 364 40.91 3.69 -4.81
C ASP A 364 40.50 2.62 -5.85
N ASP A 365 39.79 1.56 -5.41
CA ASP A 365 39.21 0.51 -6.25
C ASP A 365 38.18 1.04 -7.28
N LEU A 366 37.69 2.28 -7.15
CA LEU A 366 36.72 2.92 -8.07
C LEU A 366 37.40 3.70 -9.21
N GLN A 367 38.67 4.08 -9.06
CA GLN A 367 39.40 4.87 -10.06
C GLN A 367 39.67 4.06 -11.33
N GLU A 368 40.14 2.81 -11.21
CA GLU A 368 40.48 1.95 -12.35
C GLU A 368 39.27 1.75 -13.31
N PRO A 369 38.05 1.39 -12.87
CA PRO A 369 36.87 1.35 -13.75
C PRO A 369 36.42 2.70 -14.35
N LEU A 370 36.74 3.84 -13.71
CA LEU A 370 36.46 5.17 -14.26
C LEU A 370 37.46 5.55 -15.36
N GLU A 371 38.75 5.24 -15.16
CA GLU A 371 39.79 5.39 -16.17
C GLU A 371 39.50 4.53 -17.41
N GLU A 372 39.17 3.24 -17.23
CA GLU A 372 38.80 2.35 -18.34
C GLU A 372 37.56 2.85 -19.11
N LEU A 373 36.57 3.40 -18.39
CA LEU A 373 35.39 3.99 -19.02
C LEU A 373 35.75 5.24 -19.84
N SER A 374 36.60 6.11 -19.30
CA SER A 374 37.12 7.30 -19.99
C SER A 374 37.88 6.92 -21.27
N ASP A 375 38.80 5.96 -21.17
CA ASP A 375 39.60 5.43 -22.30
C ASP A 375 38.74 4.75 -23.36
N SER A 376 37.62 4.13 -22.97
CA SER A 376 36.66 3.56 -23.93
C SER A 376 35.92 4.62 -24.76
N GLY A 377 35.96 5.90 -24.34
CA GLY A 377 35.24 7.00 -24.95
C GLY A 377 33.71 6.91 -24.80
N VAL A 378 33.23 6.06 -23.89
CA VAL A 378 31.79 5.81 -23.72
C VAL A 378 31.17 6.82 -22.76
N GLU A 379 30.15 7.51 -23.25
CA GLU A 379 29.41 8.46 -22.43
C GLU A 379 28.37 7.72 -21.56
N LEU A 380 28.66 7.62 -20.26
CA LEU A 380 27.91 6.79 -19.32
C LEU A 380 26.41 7.07 -19.26
N ALA A 381 26.02 8.35 -19.27
CA ALA A 381 24.62 8.76 -19.21
C ALA A 381 23.84 8.32 -20.47
N SER A 382 24.42 8.55 -21.65
CA SER A 382 23.85 8.13 -22.94
C SER A 382 23.80 6.61 -23.06
N PHE A 383 24.82 5.89 -22.58
CA PHE A 383 24.82 4.42 -22.53
C PHE A 383 23.69 3.90 -21.61
N ARG A 384 23.63 4.37 -20.36
CA ARG A 384 22.63 3.95 -19.36
C ARG A 384 21.20 4.27 -19.78
N LEU A 385 20.97 5.39 -20.47
CA LEU A 385 19.65 5.73 -21.02
C LEU A 385 19.15 4.65 -21.99
N ILE A 386 19.99 4.24 -22.95
CA ILE A 386 19.63 3.19 -23.91
C ILE A 386 19.45 1.83 -23.19
N GLU A 387 20.34 1.47 -22.28
CA GLU A 387 20.26 0.22 -21.53
C GLU A 387 18.94 0.11 -20.73
N GLN A 388 18.64 1.13 -19.94
CA GLN A 388 17.45 1.15 -19.09
C GLN A 388 16.16 1.22 -19.93
N TYR A 389 16.18 1.91 -21.07
CA TYR A 389 15.06 1.94 -22.00
C TYR A 389 14.80 0.57 -22.64
N GLN A 390 15.83 -0.19 -23.04
CA GLN A 390 15.66 -1.57 -23.53
C GLN A 390 15.07 -2.50 -22.46
N ARG A 391 15.47 -2.33 -21.19
CA ARG A 391 14.88 -3.05 -20.05
C ARG A 391 13.40 -2.68 -19.87
N LEU A 392 13.04 -1.40 -19.96
CA LEU A 392 11.65 -0.91 -19.86
C LEU A 392 10.73 -1.52 -20.92
N ILE A 393 11.19 -1.62 -22.18
CA ILE A 393 10.41 -2.24 -23.28
C ILE A 393 10.08 -3.71 -22.96
N SER A 394 11.02 -4.42 -22.34
CA SER A 394 10.96 -5.85 -22.06
C SER A 394 10.18 -6.20 -20.78
N GLY A 395 9.86 -5.22 -19.94
CA GLY A 395 9.15 -5.40 -18.67
C GLY A 395 7.62 -5.38 -18.76
N GLU A 396 6.94 -5.77 -17.67
CA GLU A 396 5.48 -5.89 -17.61
C GLU A 396 4.73 -4.54 -17.81
N ASN A 397 5.39 -3.40 -17.51
CA ASN A 397 4.85 -2.05 -17.71
C ASN A 397 5.13 -1.48 -19.11
N SER A 398 5.08 -2.34 -20.14
CA SER A 398 5.48 -2.04 -21.53
C SER A 398 4.66 -0.93 -22.23
N TRP A 399 3.65 -0.33 -21.59
CA TRP A 399 2.96 0.85 -22.12
C TRP A 399 3.71 2.17 -21.82
N LYS A 400 4.49 2.22 -20.72
CA LYS A 400 5.27 3.42 -20.34
C LYS A 400 6.33 3.80 -21.38
N LYS A 401 6.79 2.85 -22.21
CA LYS A 401 7.79 3.07 -23.27
C LYS A 401 7.33 4.00 -24.41
N TYR A 402 6.04 4.31 -24.50
CA TYR A 402 5.49 5.18 -25.55
C TYR A 402 5.46 6.67 -25.15
N TYR A 403 5.45 6.97 -23.84
CA TYR A 403 5.24 8.31 -23.31
C TYR A 403 6.52 8.88 -22.70
N LEU A 404 6.98 10.03 -23.20
CA LEU A 404 8.22 10.66 -22.74
C LEU A 404 8.18 11.00 -21.25
N SER A 405 7.06 11.52 -20.75
CA SER A 405 6.93 11.87 -19.33
C SER A 405 6.97 10.66 -18.39
N ASP A 406 6.48 9.48 -18.81
CA ASP A 406 6.65 8.22 -18.07
C ASP A 406 8.08 7.71 -18.11
N ILE A 407 8.78 7.87 -19.24
CA ILE A 407 10.19 7.48 -19.39
C ILE A 407 11.07 8.32 -18.46
N ILE A 408 10.90 9.64 -18.45
CA ILE A 408 11.65 10.55 -17.57
C ILE A 408 11.41 10.20 -16.08
N ARG A 409 10.20 9.80 -15.71
CA ARG A 409 9.88 9.35 -14.34
C ARG A 409 10.44 7.97 -14.00
N THR A 410 10.52 7.06 -14.97
CA THR A 410 10.81 5.64 -14.72
C THR A 410 12.30 5.30 -14.84
N LEU A 411 13.06 5.98 -15.70
CA LEU A 411 14.46 5.64 -15.92
C LEU A 411 15.38 6.34 -14.90
N ASP A 412 16.11 5.53 -14.13
CA ASP A 412 17.10 5.90 -13.12
C ASP A 412 18.11 6.95 -13.61
N VAL A 413 18.45 6.96 -14.92
CA VAL A 413 19.38 7.93 -15.52
C VAL A 413 18.93 9.39 -15.34
N PHE A 414 17.63 9.69 -15.39
CA PHE A 414 17.12 11.06 -15.15
C PHE A 414 17.16 11.43 -13.67
N ARG A 415 17.00 10.46 -12.76
CA ARG A 415 17.22 10.69 -11.32
C ARG A 415 18.66 11.10 -11.04
N ASN A 416 19.64 10.50 -11.72
CA ASN A 416 21.05 10.83 -11.54
C ASN A 416 21.44 12.21 -12.12
N LEU A 417 20.57 12.85 -12.92
CA LEU A 417 20.76 14.22 -13.39
C LEU A 417 20.23 15.29 -12.42
N ARG A 418 19.72 14.89 -11.24
CA ARG A 418 19.10 15.83 -10.31
C ARG A 418 20.13 16.76 -9.68
N ARG A 419 19.97 18.05 -9.97
CA ARG A 419 20.58 19.18 -9.25
C ARG A 419 20.03 19.34 -7.84
N ASN A 420 18.78 18.93 -7.62
CA ASN A 420 18.09 19.02 -6.34
C ASN A 420 17.12 17.84 -6.13
N ASP A 421 17.15 17.21 -4.96
CA ASP A 421 16.26 16.10 -4.61
C ASP A 421 14.77 16.45 -4.60
N TRP A 422 14.44 17.74 -4.47
CA TRP A 422 13.05 18.21 -4.48
C TRP A 422 12.52 18.58 -5.87
N PHE A 423 13.34 18.54 -6.92
CA PHE A 423 12.89 18.69 -8.31
C PHE A 423 12.38 17.36 -8.85
N VAL A 424 11.15 17.02 -8.44
CA VAL A 424 10.52 15.72 -8.72
C VAL A 424 9.08 15.88 -9.17
N SER A 425 8.62 14.98 -10.04
CA SER A 425 7.21 14.76 -10.34
C SER A 425 6.68 13.61 -9.47
N PRO A 426 6.06 13.86 -8.31
CA PRO A 426 5.47 12.80 -7.50
C PRO A 426 4.28 12.15 -8.21
N GLU A 427 4.20 10.81 -8.26
CA GLU A 427 3.00 10.09 -8.71
C GLU A 427 1.84 10.24 -7.72
N THR A 428 2.14 10.35 -6.42
CA THR A 428 1.18 10.68 -5.37
C THR A 428 1.79 11.67 -4.37
N LEU A 429 1.03 12.68 -3.95
CA LEU A 429 1.55 13.77 -3.12
C LEU A 429 1.81 13.39 -1.64
N PHE A 430 1.30 12.24 -1.17
CA PHE A 430 1.44 11.81 0.22
C PHE A 430 1.49 10.27 0.38
N ILE A 431 2.69 9.75 0.67
CA ILE A 431 2.91 8.49 1.37
C ILE A 431 3.71 8.83 2.64
N HIS A 432 3.40 8.22 3.79
CA HIS A 432 4.10 8.52 5.04
C HIS A 432 5.52 7.91 5.02
N PRO A 433 6.62 8.67 5.11
CA PRO A 433 7.98 8.14 4.88
C PRO A 433 8.44 7.03 5.84
N HIS A 434 7.74 6.87 6.98
CA HIS A 434 8.05 5.86 8.00
C HIS A 434 6.98 4.75 8.12
N SER A 435 6.08 4.60 7.14
CA SER A 435 5.20 3.42 7.12
C SER A 435 6.01 2.19 6.68
N ASP A 436 6.26 1.26 7.60
CA ASP A 436 6.81 -0.06 7.26
C ASP A 436 5.94 -0.71 6.16
N THR A 437 6.59 -1.32 5.17
CA THR A 437 5.95 -2.01 4.06
C THR A 437 6.24 -3.51 4.09
N VAL A 438 5.32 -4.28 3.52
CA VAL A 438 5.38 -5.74 3.44
C VAL A 438 5.35 -6.15 1.99
N LYS A 439 6.26 -7.03 1.60
CA LYS A 439 6.32 -7.58 0.24
C LYS A 439 5.37 -8.76 0.09
N LEU A 440 4.54 -8.74 -0.94
CA LEU A 440 3.70 -9.85 -1.36
C LEU A 440 4.45 -10.66 -2.43
N VAL A 441 4.53 -11.98 -2.26
CA VAL A 441 5.29 -12.88 -3.14
C VAL A 441 4.37 -13.95 -3.71
N SER A 442 4.23 -14.04 -5.03
CA SER A 442 3.47 -15.14 -5.66
C SER A 442 4.20 -16.47 -5.56
N TYR A 443 3.44 -17.55 -5.37
CA TYR A 443 3.92 -18.92 -5.57
C TYR A 443 2.95 -19.71 -6.49
N PRO A 444 3.43 -20.31 -7.60
CA PRO A 444 4.79 -20.17 -8.15
C PRO A 444 5.11 -18.72 -8.51
N SER A 445 6.40 -18.36 -8.44
CA SER A 445 6.88 -16.98 -8.62
C SER A 445 6.70 -16.46 -10.05
N GLU A 446 6.78 -17.36 -11.04
CA GLU A 446 6.65 -17.06 -12.46
C GLU A 446 5.40 -17.73 -13.06
N GLY A 447 4.64 -16.97 -13.85
CA GLY A 447 3.48 -17.46 -14.59
C GLY A 447 2.37 -16.41 -14.74
N PRO A 448 1.28 -16.70 -15.47
CA PRO A 448 0.20 -15.73 -15.78
C PRO A 448 -0.69 -15.36 -14.57
N ARG A 449 -0.25 -15.67 -13.35
CA ARG A 449 -0.89 -15.33 -12.07
C ARG A 449 0.14 -14.91 -11.01
N SER A 450 1.30 -14.41 -11.45
CA SER A 450 2.23 -13.72 -10.58
C SER A 450 1.60 -12.42 -10.06
N ILE A 451 2.10 -11.93 -8.93
CA ILE A 451 1.83 -10.56 -8.48
C ILE A 451 2.73 -9.64 -9.31
N ARG A 452 2.15 -8.59 -9.92
CA ARG A 452 2.95 -7.59 -10.65
C ARG A 452 3.79 -6.79 -9.66
N GLU A 453 4.98 -6.37 -10.08
CA GLU A 453 5.96 -5.72 -9.18
C GLU A 453 5.42 -4.41 -8.56
N ASP A 454 4.64 -3.63 -9.32
CA ASP A 454 3.95 -2.40 -8.89
C ASP A 454 2.91 -2.63 -7.77
N GLN A 455 2.49 -3.88 -7.56
CA GLN A 455 1.53 -4.32 -6.54
C GLN A 455 2.14 -5.31 -5.54
N SER A 456 3.44 -5.57 -5.66
CA SER A 456 4.17 -6.51 -4.80
C SER A 456 4.50 -5.94 -3.43
N THR A 457 4.13 -4.69 -3.12
CA THR A 457 4.43 -4.02 -1.85
C THR A 457 3.18 -3.33 -1.32
N VAL A 458 2.82 -3.62 -0.06
CA VAL A 458 1.68 -3.00 0.63
C VAL A 458 2.10 -2.41 1.98
N PRO A 459 1.40 -1.39 2.51
CA PRO A 459 1.58 -0.92 3.88
C PRO A 459 1.37 -2.03 4.92
N ILE A 460 2.09 -1.96 6.06
CA ILE A 460 2.01 -2.95 7.14
C ILE A 460 0.59 -3.11 7.72
N ASP A 461 -0.19 -2.03 7.81
CA ASP A 461 -1.58 -2.06 8.28
C ASP A 461 -2.51 -2.77 7.28
N GLU A 462 -2.29 -2.59 5.97
CA GLU A 462 -3.02 -3.38 4.96
C GLU A 462 -2.60 -4.85 4.98
N ALA A 463 -1.32 -5.15 5.16
CA ALA A 463 -0.80 -6.52 5.27
C ALA A 463 -1.44 -7.27 6.45
N LEU A 464 -1.42 -6.69 7.64
CA LEU A 464 -1.97 -7.27 8.87
C LEU A 464 -3.50 -7.39 8.85
N HIS A 465 -4.20 -6.55 8.08
CA HIS A 465 -5.67 -6.61 7.97
C HIS A 465 -6.15 -7.56 6.86
N SER A 466 -5.50 -7.53 5.69
CA SER A 466 -6.09 -8.07 4.45
C SER A 466 -5.42 -9.36 3.97
N TYR A 467 -4.33 -9.78 4.59
CA TYR A 467 -3.52 -10.93 4.19
C TYR A 467 -3.22 -11.86 5.39
N LEU A 468 -4.26 -12.19 6.17
CA LEU A 468 -4.15 -13.16 7.27
C LEU A 468 -3.93 -14.60 6.75
N PRO A 469 -3.32 -15.50 7.55
CA PRO A 469 -3.06 -16.88 7.16
C PRO A 469 -4.30 -17.60 6.62
N GLY A 470 -4.19 -18.23 5.45
CA GLY A 470 -5.26 -19.03 4.85
C GLY A 470 -6.35 -18.23 4.14
N MET A 471 -6.39 -16.90 4.26
CA MET A 471 -7.41 -16.08 3.59
C MET A 471 -7.26 -16.06 2.06
N TRP A 472 -8.40 -16.01 1.37
CA TRP A 472 -8.47 -15.64 -0.03
C TRP A 472 -8.57 -14.12 -0.20
N THR A 473 -7.85 -13.59 -1.19
CA THR A 473 -7.91 -12.18 -1.57
C THR A 473 -8.15 -12.03 -3.07
N MET A 474 -9.05 -11.12 -3.42
CA MET A 474 -9.34 -10.68 -4.78
C MET A 474 -8.94 -9.21 -5.00
N ARG A 475 -8.12 -8.64 -4.10
CA ARG A 475 -7.65 -7.25 -4.17
C ARG A 475 -6.67 -6.99 -5.32
N LEU A 476 -6.05 -8.05 -5.83
CA LEU A 476 -5.08 -8.01 -6.91
C LEU A 476 -5.79 -8.39 -8.23
N PRO A 477 -5.82 -7.51 -9.26
CA PRO A 477 -6.63 -7.68 -10.47
C PRO A 477 -6.22 -8.87 -11.36
N GLN A 478 -5.01 -9.41 -11.21
CA GLN A 478 -4.47 -10.52 -12.02
C GLN A 478 -5.16 -11.86 -11.68
N SER A 479 -5.54 -12.07 -10.42
CA SER A 479 -6.06 -13.37 -9.96
C SER A 479 -6.66 -13.32 -8.56
N THR A 480 -7.42 -14.37 -8.23
CA THR A 480 -7.67 -14.69 -6.82
C THR A 480 -6.46 -15.36 -6.24
N PHE A 481 -5.96 -14.82 -5.14
CA PHE A 481 -4.83 -15.36 -4.39
C PHE A 481 -5.31 -15.95 -3.06
N LYS A 482 -4.54 -16.87 -2.48
CA LYS A 482 -4.70 -17.31 -1.08
C LYS A 482 -3.40 -17.09 -0.32
N VAL A 483 -3.45 -16.54 0.88
CA VAL A 483 -2.28 -16.48 1.77
C VAL A 483 -1.88 -17.89 2.18
N ALA A 484 -0.65 -18.29 1.87
CA ALA A 484 -0.17 -19.64 2.15
C ALA A 484 -0.14 -19.91 3.66
N ALA A 485 -0.88 -20.93 4.11
CA ALA A 485 -0.89 -21.35 5.51
C ALA A 485 -0.37 -22.78 5.70
N ARG A 486 -0.41 -23.62 4.65
CA ARG A 486 -0.09 -25.06 4.61
C ARG A 486 -0.94 -25.96 5.52
N ALA A 487 -1.30 -25.50 6.71
CA ALA A 487 -2.27 -26.14 7.59
C ALA A 487 -2.95 -25.08 8.45
N THR A 488 -4.28 -25.08 8.43
CA THR A 488 -5.10 -24.40 9.44
C THR A 488 -5.82 -25.44 10.27
N GLU A 489 -5.62 -25.40 11.58
CA GLU A 489 -6.23 -26.34 12.52
C GLU A 489 -7.36 -25.65 13.29
N PRO A 490 -8.56 -26.24 13.38
CA PRO A 490 -9.59 -25.74 14.28
C PRO A 490 -9.12 -25.85 15.74
N VAL A 491 -9.41 -24.82 16.54
CA VAL A 491 -9.15 -24.78 17.98
C VAL A 491 -10.44 -24.42 18.71
N GLY A 492 -10.74 -25.12 19.81
CA GLY A 492 -12.05 -25.06 20.45
C GLY A 492 -13.13 -25.66 19.55
N ASP A 493 -14.29 -25.01 19.48
CA ASP A 493 -15.53 -25.53 18.89
C ASP A 493 -15.55 -25.44 17.35
N GLY A 494 -14.37 -25.32 16.73
CA GLY A 494 -14.18 -25.28 15.28
C GLY A 494 -14.39 -23.91 14.63
N THR A 495 -14.72 -22.88 15.39
CA THR A 495 -14.95 -21.51 14.88
C THR A 495 -13.67 -20.70 14.67
N VAL A 496 -12.58 -21.04 15.38
CA VAL A 496 -11.28 -20.36 15.28
C VAL A 496 -10.26 -21.27 14.59
N LEU A 497 -9.64 -20.76 13.53
CA LEU A 497 -8.55 -21.43 12.83
C LEU A 497 -7.18 -20.95 13.32
N ARG A 498 -6.31 -21.89 13.70
CA ARG A 498 -4.91 -21.67 14.05
C ARG A 498 -4.01 -22.05 12.87
N ALA A 499 -3.23 -21.10 12.37
CA ALA A 499 -2.07 -21.38 11.52
C ALA A 499 -0.80 -21.50 12.36
N ASN A 500 0.14 -22.35 11.95
CA ASN A 500 1.46 -22.44 12.57
C ASN A 500 2.48 -21.59 11.79
N LEU A 501 3.12 -20.63 12.48
CA LEU A 501 4.09 -19.73 11.87
C LEU A 501 5.29 -20.46 11.25
N GLU A 502 5.76 -21.57 11.85
CA GLU A 502 6.87 -22.36 11.29
C GLU A 502 6.48 -23.00 9.94
N GLU A 503 5.21 -23.36 9.76
CA GLU A 503 4.71 -23.90 8.48
C GLU A 503 4.50 -22.82 7.43
N MET A 504 4.17 -21.60 7.85
CA MET A 504 4.13 -20.43 6.97
C MET A 504 5.52 -19.99 6.51
N GLU A 505 6.52 -20.00 7.41
CA GLU A 505 7.93 -19.72 7.07
C GLU A 505 8.48 -20.77 6.09
N ARG A 506 8.08 -22.04 6.22
CA ARG A 506 8.38 -23.10 5.23
C ARG A 506 7.73 -22.87 3.86
N MET A 507 6.62 -22.12 3.80
CA MET A 507 6.00 -21.65 2.56
C MET A 507 6.58 -20.31 2.06
N GLY A 508 7.65 -19.80 2.68
CA GLY A 508 8.37 -18.60 2.25
C GLY A 508 7.94 -17.29 2.92
N MET A 509 7.03 -17.33 3.90
CA MET A 509 6.74 -16.13 4.72
C MET A 509 8.01 -15.70 5.49
N ARG A 510 8.25 -14.39 5.60
CA ARG A 510 9.31 -13.83 6.44
C ARG A 510 8.75 -12.87 7.48
N VAL A 511 9.24 -12.96 8.71
CA VAL A 511 8.82 -12.10 9.83
C VAL A 511 10.01 -11.52 10.60
N ARG A 512 9.81 -10.33 11.17
CA ARG A 512 10.72 -9.67 12.12
C ARG A 512 10.11 -9.79 13.52
N THR A 513 10.88 -10.23 14.52
CA THR A 513 10.44 -10.19 15.92
C THR A 513 10.53 -8.76 16.44
N ILE A 514 9.46 -8.27 17.07
CA ILE A 514 9.40 -6.97 17.74
C ILE A 514 9.69 -7.14 19.22
N GLU A 515 9.01 -8.10 19.87
CA GLU A 515 9.21 -8.41 21.28
C GLU A 515 9.24 -9.92 21.51
N GLY A 516 10.19 -10.39 22.33
CA GLY A 516 10.48 -11.82 22.48
C GLY A 516 9.67 -12.52 23.57
N SER A 517 9.30 -11.80 24.64
CA SER A 517 8.81 -12.43 25.88
C SER A 517 7.90 -11.51 26.69
N LEU A 518 6.75 -11.13 26.12
CA LEU A 518 5.68 -10.48 26.89
C LEU A 518 4.97 -11.50 27.80
N PRO A 519 4.41 -11.10 28.96
CA PRO A 519 3.58 -11.99 29.77
C PRO A 519 2.29 -12.39 29.02
N ALA A 520 1.88 -13.65 29.15
CA ALA A 520 0.62 -14.12 28.56
C ALA A 520 -0.62 -13.47 29.26
N PRO A 521 -1.75 -13.32 28.55
CA PRO A 521 -2.99 -12.82 29.12
C PRO A 521 -3.60 -13.79 30.15
N PRO A 522 -4.49 -13.30 31.04
CA PRO A 522 -5.19 -14.13 32.01
C PRO A 522 -5.89 -15.34 31.35
N GLY A 523 -5.82 -16.50 32.00
CA GLY A 523 -6.39 -17.77 31.47
C GLY A 523 -5.41 -18.64 30.68
N ARG A 524 -4.14 -18.24 30.54
CA ARG A 524 -3.04 -19.12 30.07
C ARG A 524 -2.24 -19.67 31.27
N PRO A 525 -1.53 -20.82 31.11
CA PRO A 525 -0.69 -21.37 32.18
C PRO A 525 0.38 -20.38 32.67
N GLU A 526 0.64 -20.35 33.98
CA GLU A 526 1.71 -19.52 34.56
C GLU A 526 3.07 -19.84 33.92
N GLY A 527 3.83 -18.80 33.59
CA GLY A 527 5.12 -18.90 32.91
C GLY A 527 5.06 -18.89 31.37
N ALA A 528 3.89 -18.89 30.75
CA ALA A 528 3.77 -18.71 29.30
C ALA A 528 4.11 -17.26 28.87
N THR A 529 4.87 -17.13 27.78
CA THR A 529 5.23 -15.84 27.18
C THR A 529 4.67 -15.70 25.76
N ILE A 530 4.47 -14.46 25.32
CA ILE A 530 4.07 -14.08 23.97
C ILE A 530 5.25 -13.45 23.23
N ARG A 531 5.51 -13.95 22.03
CA ARG A 531 6.38 -13.33 21.04
C ARG A 531 5.55 -12.50 20.07
N VAL A 532 5.87 -11.21 19.93
CA VAL A 532 5.25 -10.30 18.95
C VAL A 532 6.11 -10.27 17.70
N VAL A 533 5.52 -10.54 16.55
CA VAL A 533 6.19 -10.53 15.24
C VAL A 533 5.44 -9.65 14.24
N THR A 534 6.15 -9.13 13.25
CA THR A 534 5.58 -8.40 12.11
C THR A 534 6.03 -9.04 10.81
N PRO A 535 5.15 -9.21 9.80
CA PRO A 535 5.56 -9.68 8.48
C PRO A 535 6.54 -8.71 7.81
N GLN A 536 7.41 -9.28 6.98
CA GLN A 536 8.25 -8.60 5.99
C GLN A 536 7.92 -9.10 4.58
N GLU A 537 7.68 -10.41 4.43
CA GLU A 537 7.25 -11.04 3.18
C GLU A 537 6.07 -11.99 3.44
N ILE A 538 5.03 -11.95 2.60
CA ILE A 538 3.85 -12.82 2.67
C ILE A 538 3.69 -13.58 1.35
N THR A 539 3.70 -14.91 1.40
CA THR A 539 3.50 -15.77 0.22
C THR A 539 2.02 -15.93 -0.14
N LEU A 540 1.68 -15.70 -1.41
CA LEU A 540 0.35 -15.81 -1.98
C LEU A 540 0.29 -16.87 -3.10
N LEU A 541 -0.69 -17.77 -3.02
CA LEU A 541 -0.92 -18.86 -3.97
C LEU A 541 -1.94 -18.45 -5.03
N GLY A 542 -1.53 -18.37 -6.30
CA GLY A 542 -2.39 -17.95 -7.41
C GLY A 542 -3.44 -19.01 -7.81
N ARG A 543 -4.71 -18.79 -7.51
CA ARG A 543 -5.80 -19.78 -7.70
C ARG A 543 -6.46 -19.68 -9.09
N PRO A 544 -6.61 -20.80 -9.83
CA PRO A 544 -7.17 -20.79 -11.19
C PRO A 544 -8.68 -20.53 -11.25
N ASN A 545 -9.42 -20.77 -10.16
CA ASN A 545 -10.87 -20.61 -10.13
C ASN A 545 -11.25 -19.55 -9.06
N PRO A 546 -11.69 -18.34 -9.47
CA PRO A 546 -12.03 -17.27 -8.54
C PRO A 546 -13.41 -17.46 -7.86
N ARG A 547 -14.16 -18.51 -8.21
CA ARG A 547 -15.53 -18.73 -7.72
C ARG A 547 -15.71 -19.99 -6.88
N TYR A 548 -14.84 -20.99 -7.01
CA TYR A 548 -15.01 -22.28 -6.32
C TYR A 548 -13.67 -22.88 -5.87
N THR A 549 -13.69 -23.49 -4.69
CA THR A 549 -12.61 -24.33 -4.16
C THR A 549 -13.16 -25.72 -3.82
N MET A 550 -12.28 -26.70 -3.63
CA MET A 550 -12.68 -28.03 -3.14
C MET A 550 -12.58 -28.08 -1.62
N ALA A 551 -13.45 -28.85 -0.99
CA ALA A 551 -13.41 -29.18 0.42
C ALA A 551 -13.69 -30.67 0.62
N GLU A 552 -13.32 -31.20 1.79
CA GLU A 552 -13.62 -32.57 2.20
C GLU A 552 -15.15 -32.80 2.29
N ARG A 553 -15.64 -33.94 1.81
CA ARG A 553 -17.08 -34.24 1.74
C ARG A 553 -17.76 -34.30 3.12
N HIS A 554 -17.03 -34.76 4.13
CA HIS A 554 -17.51 -34.98 5.50
C HIS A 554 -16.73 -34.18 6.56
N GLY A 555 -15.94 -33.17 6.14
CA GLY A 555 -15.11 -32.35 7.03
C GLY A 555 -15.10 -30.87 6.67
N SER A 556 -14.41 -30.09 7.51
CA SER A 556 -14.21 -28.63 7.37
C SER A 556 -12.95 -28.26 6.57
N ARG A 557 -12.09 -29.23 6.23
CA ARG A 557 -10.83 -29.00 5.52
C ARG A 557 -11.02 -28.56 4.08
N ILE A 558 -10.22 -27.58 3.67
CA ILE A 558 -10.15 -27.09 2.29
C ILE A 558 -9.09 -27.91 1.53
N LEU A 559 -9.44 -28.41 0.36
CA LEU A 559 -8.61 -29.28 -0.48
C LEU A 559 -8.15 -28.52 -1.72
N ASP A 560 -7.43 -27.43 -1.50
CA ASP A 560 -7.01 -26.45 -2.52
C ASP A 560 -5.55 -26.59 -2.96
N GLY A 561 -4.83 -27.59 -2.46
CA GLY A 561 -3.38 -27.78 -2.66
C GLY A 561 -2.49 -26.92 -1.76
N ASP A 562 -3.05 -26.21 -0.78
CA ASP A 562 -2.30 -25.63 0.36
C ASP A 562 -2.50 -26.50 1.60
N GLU A 563 -3.76 -26.72 2.01
CA GLU A 563 -4.12 -27.52 3.20
C GLU A 563 -4.30 -29.02 2.92
N GLY A 564 -4.50 -29.42 1.65
CA GLY A 564 -4.71 -30.81 1.25
C GLY A 564 -4.87 -30.98 -0.27
N ASP A 565 -4.67 -32.19 -0.80
CA ASP A 565 -4.73 -32.42 -2.25
C ASP A 565 -6.17 -32.31 -2.79
N SER A 566 -6.33 -31.44 -3.78
CA SER A 566 -7.54 -31.26 -4.58
C SER A 566 -8.02 -32.50 -5.35
N ARG A 567 -7.18 -33.53 -5.51
CA ARG A 567 -7.46 -34.74 -6.30
C ARG A 567 -7.94 -35.90 -5.42
N GLY A 568 -9.27 -36.04 -5.30
CA GLY A 568 -9.89 -37.15 -4.57
C GLY A 568 -11.34 -37.42 -5.01
N THR A 569 -11.81 -38.65 -4.78
CA THR A 569 -13.20 -39.06 -5.06
C THR A 569 -14.20 -38.65 -3.97
N GLU A 570 -13.72 -38.14 -2.84
CA GLU A 570 -14.54 -37.69 -1.69
C GLU A 570 -14.45 -36.17 -1.46
N ASN A 571 -14.35 -35.43 -2.57
CA ASN A 571 -14.22 -33.97 -2.57
C ASN A 571 -15.56 -33.32 -2.97
N ARG A 572 -15.96 -32.24 -2.31
CA ARG A 572 -17.10 -31.39 -2.68
C ARG A 572 -16.62 -30.02 -3.18
N SER A 573 -17.20 -29.53 -4.26
CA SER A 573 -16.97 -28.16 -4.74
C SER A 573 -17.83 -27.18 -3.93
N ILE A 574 -17.19 -26.18 -3.32
CA ILE A 574 -17.82 -25.12 -2.55
C ILE A 574 -17.54 -23.76 -3.18
N ARG A 575 -18.51 -22.85 -3.15
CA ARG A 575 -18.35 -21.50 -3.71
C ARG A 575 -17.49 -20.66 -2.76
N ILE A 576 -16.43 -20.03 -3.27
CA ILE A 576 -15.64 -19.05 -2.52
C ILE A 576 -16.52 -17.80 -2.34
N PRO A 577 -16.73 -17.31 -1.11
CA PRO A 577 -17.39 -16.03 -0.86
C PRO A 577 -16.67 -14.87 -1.58
N ARG A 578 -17.41 -14.02 -2.27
CA ARG A 578 -16.85 -12.82 -2.95
C ARG A 578 -16.56 -11.66 -2.01
N SER A 579 -17.11 -11.74 -0.81
CA SER A 579 -16.86 -10.88 0.35
C SER A 579 -16.52 -11.78 1.53
N PHE A 580 -16.04 -11.21 2.64
CA PHE A 580 -16.12 -11.91 3.92
C PHE A 580 -17.58 -12.34 4.13
N THR A 581 -17.82 -13.65 4.25
CA THR A 581 -19.07 -14.13 4.82
C THR A 581 -18.99 -13.95 6.33
N ASP A 582 -19.46 -12.80 6.81
CA ASP A 582 -20.06 -12.69 8.14
C ASP A 582 -21.38 -13.49 8.11
N ARG A 583 -21.24 -14.82 8.02
CA ARG A 583 -22.30 -15.73 8.42
C ARG A 583 -22.34 -15.69 9.94
N TRP A 584 -23.29 -14.93 10.48
CA TRP A 584 -23.81 -15.21 11.80
C TRP A 584 -24.33 -16.65 11.78
N LEU A 585 -23.58 -17.53 12.43
CA LEU A 585 -24.02 -18.88 12.74
C LEU A 585 -25.08 -18.73 13.82
N HIS A 586 -26.34 -19.03 13.49
CA HIS A 586 -27.31 -19.35 14.51
C HIS A 586 -26.90 -20.71 15.09
N VAL A 587 -26.20 -20.66 16.21
CA VAL A 587 -25.97 -21.82 17.06
C VAL A 587 -27.24 -21.97 17.89
N GLU A 588 -28.03 -23.01 17.61
CA GLU A 588 -29.00 -23.50 18.57
C GLU A 588 -28.19 -24.08 19.74
N LEU A 589 -28.19 -23.37 20.86
CA LEU A 589 -27.54 -23.81 22.09
C LEU A 589 -28.43 -24.87 22.75
N ASP A 590 -27.83 -25.98 23.18
CA ASP A 590 -28.50 -26.95 24.05
C ASP A 590 -28.85 -26.29 25.41
N GLU A 591 -29.80 -26.87 26.17
CA GLU A 591 -30.25 -26.32 27.47
C GLU A 591 -29.06 -26.01 28.39
N GLY A 592 -28.89 -24.71 28.69
CA GLY A 592 -27.77 -24.21 29.46
C GLY A 592 -27.89 -24.50 30.95
N LYS A 593 -26.74 -24.53 31.64
CA LYS A 593 -26.68 -24.70 33.08
C LYS A 593 -26.49 -23.35 33.76
N ALA A 594 -27.48 -22.90 34.53
CA ALA A 594 -27.45 -21.61 35.22
C ALA A 594 -26.17 -21.41 36.07
N VAL A 595 -25.56 -20.22 35.94
CA VAL A 595 -24.29 -19.88 36.58
C VAL A 595 -24.53 -19.07 37.85
N GLY A 596 -24.26 -19.68 39.00
CA GLY A 596 -24.30 -18.98 40.29
C GLY A 596 -23.14 -17.98 40.46
N PRO A 597 -23.24 -17.08 41.46
CA PRO A 597 -22.19 -16.09 41.75
C PRO A 597 -20.85 -16.75 42.10
N TYR A 598 -19.77 -16.29 41.47
CA TYR A 598 -18.41 -16.79 41.72
C TYR A 598 -17.89 -16.41 43.12
N MET A 599 -18.17 -17.25 44.11
CA MET A 599 -17.69 -17.15 45.49
C MET A 599 -16.95 -18.43 45.87
N GLY A 600 -15.62 -18.35 45.98
CA GLY A 600 -14.74 -19.47 46.34
C GLY A 600 -14.73 -19.75 47.86
N LEU A 601 -15.89 -20.08 48.43
CA LEU A 601 -16.03 -20.46 49.84
C LEU A 601 -15.44 -21.85 50.09
N GLY A 602 -14.66 -22.00 51.17
CA GLY A 602 -14.10 -23.27 51.62
C GLY A 602 -15.14 -24.20 52.28
N GLU A 603 -14.78 -25.48 52.47
CA GLU A 603 -15.62 -26.43 53.21
C GLU A 603 -15.91 -25.92 54.64
N GLY A 604 -17.18 -25.58 54.90
CA GLY A 604 -17.64 -25.09 56.20
C GLY A 604 -17.79 -23.56 56.31
N GLU A 605 -17.46 -22.80 55.27
CA GLU A 605 -17.70 -21.35 55.23
C GLU A 605 -19.13 -21.05 54.74
N THR A 606 -19.85 -20.19 55.46
CA THR A 606 -21.21 -19.76 55.10
C THR A 606 -21.33 -18.25 55.12
N LEU A 607 -22.11 -17.70 54.20
CA LEU A 607 -22.44 -16.28 54.19
C LEU A 607 -23.54 -16.01 55.22
N VAL A 608 -23.41 -14.92 55.96
CA VAL A 608 -24.40 -14.43 56.92
C VAL A 608 -24.71 -12.96 56.62
N MET A 609 -25.99 -12.60 56.66
CA MET A 609 -26.45 -11.22 56.61
C MET A 609 -26.57 -10.71 58.05
N THR A 610 -25.89 -9.61 58.37
CA THR A 610 -25.91 -8.98 59.69
C THR A 610 -26.85 -7.77 59.69
N SER A 611 -27.60 -7.55 60.77
CA SER A 611 -28.39 -6.32 60.96
C SER A 611 -27.50 -5.06 61.02
N GLU A 612 -28.04 -3.87 60.68
CA GLU A 612 -27.27 -2.61 60.71
C GLU A 612 -26.65 -2.29 62.09
N ASP A 613 -27.27 -2.79 63.16
CA ASP A 613 -26.81 -2.65 64.54
C ASP A 613 -25.92 -3.81 65.03
N GLY A 614 -25.59 -4.76 64.15
CA GLY A 614 -24.53 -5.76 64.34
C GLY A 614 -24.82 -6.87 65.35
N ARG A 615 -26.10 -7.18 65.60
CA ARG A 615 -26.52 -8.05 66.72
C ARG A 615 -27.21 -9.35 66.33
N GLU A 616 -27.79 -9.41 65.14
CA GLU A 616 -28.38 -10.62 64.59
C GLU A 616 -27.67 -10.98 63.28
N GLU A 617 -27.28 -12.24 63.16
CA GLU A 617 -26.67 -12.84 61.97
C GLU A 617 -27.59 -13.97 61.48
N SER A 618 -28.06 -13.88 60.24
CA SER A 618 -28.87 -14.91 59.59
C SER A 618 -28.15 -15.50 58.37
N PRO A 619 -28.13 -16.82 58.16
CA PRO A 619 -27.42 -17.43 57.04
C PRO A 619 -28.10 -17.04 55.71
N LEU A 620 -27.29 -16.63 54.73
CA LEU A 620 -27.72 -16.25 53.39
C LEU A 620 -27.40 -17.40 52.40
N PRO A 621 -28.41 -18.03 51.77
CA PRO A 621 -28.19 -19.05 50.76
C PRO A 621 -27.52 -18.46 49.50
N LEU A 622 -26.59 -19.21 48.89
CA LEU A 622 -25.97 -18.84 47.61
C LEU A 622 -27.01 -18.73 46.46
N GLU A 623 -28.13 -19.43 46.59
CA GLU A 623 -29.25 -19.42 45.65
C GLU A 623 -30.03 -18.09 45.65
N GLU A 624 -29.92 -17.28 46.72
CA GLU A 624 -30.56 -15.96 46.81
C GLU A 624 -29.65 -14.83 46.29
N LEU A 625 -28.39 -15.13 45.94
CA LEU A 625 -27.42 -14.16 45.42
C LEU A 625 -27.42 -14.17 43.88
N MET A 626 -28.02 -13.13 43.29
CA MET A 626 -27.98 -12.87 41.85
C MET A 626 -26.55 -12.74 41.33
N HIS A 627 -26.25 -13.30 40.15
CA HIS A 627 -24.94 -13.12 39.52
C HIS A 627 -24.74 -11.62 39.18
N PRO A 628 -23.55 -11.02 39.43
CA PRO A 628 -23.33 -9.58 39.20
C PRO A 628 -23.74 -9.07 37.81
N PHE A 629 -23.59 -9.89 36.76
CA PHE A 629 -24.02 -9.54 35.39
C PHE A 629 -25.55 -9.55 35.17
N GLN A 630 -26.32 -10.37 35.89
CA GLN A 630 -27.80 -10.35 35.79
C GLN A 630 -28.35 -8.98 36.20
N ASN A 631 -27.76 -8.36 37.22
CA ASN A 631 -28.18 -7.06 37.74
C ASN A 631 -27.95 -5.87 36.79
N THR A 632 -27.24 -6.07 35.66
CA THR A 632 -26.83 -4.97 34.77
C THR A 632 -27.40 -4.98 33.36
N ALA A 633 -27.81 -6.14 32.81
CA ALA A 633 -28.35 -6.20 31.44
C ALA A 633 -29.11 -7.50 31.04
N PHE A 634 -29.12 -8.55 31.86
CA PHE A 634 -29.51 -9.91 31.42
C PHE A 634 -30.46 -10.59 32.41
N GLU A 635 -31.50 -11.27 31.91
CA GLU A 635 -32.49 -11.96 32.73
C GLU A 635 -31.93 -13.25 33.37
N THR A 636 -31.17 -14.04 32.61
CA THR A 636 -30.42 -15.22 33.08
C THR A 636 -28.98 -15.21 32.56
N VAL A 637 -28.11 -16.03 33.18
CA VAL A 637 -26.74 -16.32 32.72
C VAL A 637 -26.50 -17.82 32.87
N GLU A 638 -26.18 -18.48 31.78
CA GLU A 638 -26.06 -19.95 31.68
C GLU A 638 -24.72 -20.34 31.01
N TRP A 639 -24.16 -21.46 31.44
CA TRP A 639 -23.00 -22.10 30.81
C TRP A 639 -23.48 -23.20 29.87
N HIS A 640 -22.96 -23.20 28.65
CA HIS A 640 -23.14 -24.26 27.64
C HIS A 640 -21.75 -24.84 27.34
N ASP A 641 -21.63 -26.16 27.28
CA ASP A 641 -20.36 -26.87 26.98
C ASP A 641 -20.01 -26.82 25.48
#